data_AF-A0A0W8DT47-F1
#
_entry.id   AF-A0A0W8DT47-F1
#
_cell.length_a   1.000
_cell.length_b   1.000
_cell.length_c   1.000
_cell.angle_alpha   90.00
_cell.angle_beta   90.00
_cell.angle_gamma   90.00
#
_symmetry.space_group_name_H-M   'P 1'
#
loop_
_entity.id
_entity.type
_entity.pdbx_description
1 polymer ?
#
loop_
_entity_poly.entity_id
_entity_poly.type
_entity_poly.pdbx_seq_one_letter_code
_entity_poly.pdbx_strand_id
1 'polypeptide(L)'
;MEERTSSFVELKNDTPKSKRNIMKQIKAKNYYTQQFQRIQQQTNMGRSLYFSNVAPTFYEDNYLSIAQETSVNRVRACFFIGFVGLTALYMNEWQSDKWSKSESKGRTDQDETTIIVLTFGVMLPSLLIGMLATFTSIGRKYLENITATVFVIVAAMMIAKKPVEKFKGPIIPLLILLIPIFGITRMRYIKSCCIGWSIFFSYLIVMMSVRKTLPEPDQFDSYTDISYQAINYGITAIGGMVSQYRQELLRRRNFCLQLPFSGTMDADAVEEIKTDKFSKKTLMHRWSLKFRHPEVEECFYRYWYLIDPFPYENPNSGSLHQGVFRTIRFAIWTLLLNQLVLLLQDIKFLEVKKDALVDDSDLTYALVLRFGVTVPLYFSAALFMYFLGKAFYARWVKEAEDAKNAALTRDSMVSVGVKNDVDNKSQVVTDPDGSEDTARMKLVVEAAQIKYATKDRVLDVLINKGGYVRSTQVFSSVVIACHVCCMGILLLAVSTGAKVDAYEKTHNTSPGQPKPVYYMGFLNAVLFAHRSGFRVRFIYATYTTFVVALGIIIAASSMSPAYYQQYAGYVSVIFLMGMMISYEEESLRRTFFVLKSIRTLEFEEWFGVVLRIQGWVKERFRKKLQDVRSNRSKEFDSTRKAEPVAPLINTSAQMAYASKLGMYSQMFNIIIAVADVITSSL
;
A
#
# COMPACT_ATOMS: atom_id res chain seq x y z
N MET A 1 15.74 2.05 30.00
CA MET A 1 15.39 2.49 28.62
C MET A 1 15.12 4.00 28.51
N GLU A 2 14.88 4.73 29.61
CA GLU A 2 14.62 6.19 29.62
C GLU A 2 15.87 7.09 29.49
N GLU A 3 17.08 6.57 29.65
CA GLU A 3 18.28 7.41 29.81
C GLU A 3 18.98 7.87 28.49
N ARG A 4 18.55 7.38 27.32
CA ARG A 4 19.30 7.62 26.05
C ARG A 4 18.58 8.39 24.96
N THR A 5 17.34 8.80 25.18
CA THR A 5 16.64 9.78 24.32
C THR A 5 17.07 11.23 24.59
N SER A 6 17.82 11.48 25.67
CA SER A 6 18.26 12.80 26.17
C SER A 6 19.24 13.57 25.26
N SER A 7 19.81 12.95 24.23
CA SER A 7 20.94 13.57 23.53
C SER A 7 20.55 14.55 22.40
N PHE A 8 19.29 14.58 21.95
CA PHE A 8 18.99 15.09 20.60
C PHE A 8 18.71 16.59 20.48
N VAL A 9 18.63 17.37 21.56
CA VAL A 9 18.27 18.78 21.42
C VAL A 9 19.15 19.73 22.23
N GLU A 10 20.11 20.32 21.52
CA GLU A 10 20.90 21.46 21.95
C GLU A 10 20.64 22.56 20.90
N LEU A 11 19.59 23.35 21.11
CA LEU A 11 19.19 24.44 20.22
C LEU A 11 18.91 25.72 21.00
N LYS A 12 19.99 26.28 21.58
CA LYS A 12 20.27 27.72 21.77
C LYS A 12 21.35 27.84 22.83
N ASN A 13 22.61 27.75 22.41
CA ASN A 13 23.73 28.47 23.00
C ASN A 13 24.94 28.20 22.11
N ASP A 14 25.27 29.19 21.29
CA ASP A 14 26.37 29.16 20.32
C ASP A 14 27.72 29.02 21.04
N THR A 15 28.14 27.80 21.32
CA THR A 15 29.54 27.49 21.65
C THR A 15 30.09 26.38 20.75
N PRO A 16 31.36 26.49 20.29
CA PRO A 16 31.97 25.53 19.37
C PRO A 16 32.10 24.10 19.94
N LYS A 17 32.02 23.94 21.27
CA LYS A 17 31.98 22.62 21.94
C LYS A 17 30.64 21.89 21.73
N SER A 18 29.52 22.60 21.75
CA SER A 18 28.18 22.05 21.47
C SER A 18 28.09 21.50 20.03
N LYS A 19 28.49 22.29 19.03
CA LYS A 19 28.51 21.87 17.61
C LYS A 19 29.35 20.61 17.37
N ARG A 20 30.49 20.47 18.07
CA ARG A 20 31.36 19.28 17.98
C ARG A 20 30.73 18.04 18.63
N ASN A 21 29.98 18.20 19.72
CA ASN A 21 29.25 17.11 20.37
C ASN A 21 28.05 16.65 19.54
N ILE A 22 27.29 17.59 18.96
CA ILE A 22 26.20 17.31 18.02
C ILE A 22 26.72 16.50 16.82
N MET A 23 27.83 16.95 16.22
CA MET A 23 28.45 16.26 15.08
C MET A 23 28.90 14.83 15.45
N LYS A 24 29.39 14.61 16.68
CA LYS A 24 29.75 13.26 17.15
C LYS A 24 28.53 12.37 17.32
N GLN A 25 27.41 12.89 17.83
CA GLN A 25 26.17 12.12 17.98
C GLN A 25 25.53 11.78 16.64
N ILE A 26 25.52 12.73 15.68
CA ILE A 26 25.06 12.47 14.32
C ILE A 26 25.92 11.37 13.67
N LYS A 27 27.24 11.43 13.83
CA LYS A 27 28.16 10.39 13.34
C LYS A 27 27.90 9.04 14.02
N ALA A 28 27.65 9.02 15.33
CA ALA A 28 27.33 7.80 16.07
C ALA A 28 26.02 7.17 15.61
N LYS A 29 24.96 7.97 15.43
CA LYS A 29 23.67 7.51 14.90
C LYS A 29 23.81 6.97 13.48
N ASN A 30 24.52 7.70 12.60
CA ASN A 30 24.76 7.26 11.24
C ASN A 30 25.55 5.96 11.20
N TYR A 31 26.55 5.81 12.06
CA TYR A 31 27.32 4.58 12.17
C TYR A 31 26.46 3.41 12.68
N TYR A 32 25.66 3.62 13.72
CA TYR A 32 24.70 2.64 14.23
C TYR A 32 23.75 2.14 13.12
N THR A 33 23.09 3.08 12.42
CA THR A 33 22.18 2.74 11.32
C THR A 33 22.91 2.01 10.19
N GLN A 34 24.14 2.42 9.85
CA GLN A 34 24.94 1.74 8.83
C GLN A 34 25.33 0.32 9.22
N GLN A 35 25.69 0.07 10.49
CA GLN A 35 26.01 -1.28 10.95
C GLN A 35 24.76 -2.17 10.97
N PHE A 36 23.63 -1.66 11.48
CA PHE A 36 22.35 -2.37 11.44
C PHE A 36 21.93 -2.70 10.00
N GLN A 37 22.08 -1.73 9.10
CA GLN A 37 21.79 -1.92 7.68
C GLN A 37 22.70 -2.99 7.06
N ARG A 38 24.01 -2.97 7.32
CA ARG A 38 24.95 -3.96 6.78
C ARG A 38 24.60 -5.38 7.19
N ILE A 39 24.21 -5.58 8.45
CA ILE A 39 23.84 -6.90 8.97
C ILE A 39 22.53 -7.38 8.35
N GLN A 40 21.51 -6.50 8.26
CA GLN A 40 20.25 -6.85 7.59
C GLN A 40 20.38 -7.02 6.06
N GLN A 41 21.44 -6.52 5.45
CA GLN A 41 21.70 -6.61 4.01
C GLN A 41 22.63 -7.77 3.63
N GLN A 42 23.02 -8.64 4.57
CA GLN A 42 23.86 -9.81 4.29
C GLN A 42 23.28 -10.74 3.21
N THR A 43 21.95 -10.84 3.12
CA THR A 43 21.26 -11.65 2.08
C THR A 43 21.20 -10.97 0.70
N ASN A 44 21.63 -9.70 0.62
CA ASN A 44 21.75 -8.86 -0.58
C ASN A 44 20.72 -9.15 -1.68
N MET A 45 19.56 -8.50 -1.61
CA MET A 45 18.44 -8.75 -2.50
C MET A 45 18.48 -7.87 -3.76
N GLY A 46 18.44 -8.51 -4.93
CA GLY A 46 18.42 -7.84 -6.22
C GLY A 46 17.11 -7.09 -6.49
N ARG A 47 17.06 -6.30 -7.58
CA ARG A 47 15.85 -5.54 -7.97
C ARG A 47 14.67 -6.44 -8.32
N SER A 48 14.93 -7.65 -8.79
CA SER A 48 13.96 -8.71 -9.07
C SER A 48 13.45 -9.43 -7.80
N LEU A 49 13.88 -8.97 -6.62
CA LEU A 49 13.59 -9.55 -5.30
C LEU A 49 14.23 -10.91 -5.01
N TYR A 50 15.06 -11.45 -5.91
CA TYR A 50 15.85 -12.64 -5.63
C TYR A 50 17.02 -12.33 -4.69
N PHE A 51 17.35 -13.28 -3.80
CA PHE A 51 18.57 -13.23 -3.01
C PHE A 51 19.81 -13.42 -3.91
N SER A 52 20.90 -12.70 -3.63
CA SER A 52 22.10 -12.72 -4.48
C SER A 52 22.85 -14.05 -4.48
N ASN A 53 23.69 -14.23 -5.51
CA ASN A 53 24.46 -15.43 -5.83
C ASN A 53 25.57 -15.80 -4.82
N VAL A 54 25.63 -15.20 -3.62
CA VAL A 54 26.61 -15.61 -2.60
C VAL A 54 26.22 -16.95 -1.95
N ALA A 55 24.91 -17.26 -1.86
CA ALA A 55 24.38 -18.59 -1.55
C ALA A 55 22.93 -18.72 -2.08
N PRO A 56 22.71 -18.69 -3.42
CA PRO A 56 21.39 -18.46 -4.01
C PRO A 56 20.41 -19.62 -3.79
N THR A 57 20.91 -20.85 -3.64
CA THR A 57 20.07 -22.05 -3.45
C THR A 57 19.56 -22.18 -2.03
N PHE A 58 20.38 -21.87 -1.01
CA PHE A 58 19.97 -22.10 0.37
C PHE A 58 18.86 -21.15 0.85
N TYR A 59 18.96 -19.84 0.58
CA TYR A 59 17.96 -18.88 1.09
C TYR A 59 16.68 -18.85 0.25
N GLU A 60 16.77 -19.00 -1.07
CA GLU A 60 15.59 -18.95 -1.95
C GLU A 60 14.72 -20.20 -1.78
N ASP A 61 15.31 -21.39 -1.66
CA ASP A 61 14.55 -22.64 -1.48
C ASP A 61 13.86 -22.69 -0.11
N ASN A 62 14.53 -22.21 0.95
CA ASN A 62 13.95 -22.08 2.28
C ASN A 62 12.85 -21.01 2.34
N TYR A 63 13.02 -19.88 1.65
CA TYR A 63 11.96 -18.88 1.52
C TYR A 63 10.75 -19.46 0.78
N LEU A 64 10.99 -20.20 -0.32
CA LEU A 64 9.94 -20.78 -1.14
C LEU A 64 9.13 -21.83 -0.36
N SER A 65 9.79 -22.71 0.39
CA SER A 65 9.10 -23.74 1.18
C SER A 65 8.18 -23.12 2.24
N ILE A 66 8.66 -22.13 3.00
CA ILE A 66 7.87 -21.39 3.99
C ILE A 66 6.72 -20.64 3.30
N ALA A 67 6.99 -19.99 2.16
CA ALA A 67 5.98 -19.25 1.41
C ALA A 67 4.85 -20.18 0.93
N GLN A 68 5.20 -21.36 0.41
CA GLN A 68 4.23 -22.36 -0.05
C GLN A 68 3.39 -22.87 1.12
N GLU A 69 4.00 -23.34 2.21
CA GLU A 69 3.29 -23.89 3.37
C GLU A 69 2.29 -22.89 3.95
N THR A 70 2.72 -21.64 4.13
CA THR A 70 1.89 -20.58 4.72
C THR A 70 0.83 -20.04 3.76
N SER A 71 0.90 -20.34 2.46
CA SER A 71 -0.04 -19.88 1.43
C SER A 71 -1.18 -20.86 1.14
N VAL A 72 -1.07 -22.13 1.56
CA VAL A 72 -2.03 -23.22 1.22
C VAL A 72 -3.49 -22.80 1.45
N ASN A 73 -3.83 -22.33 2.65
CA ASN A 73 -5.22 -21.97 2.99
C ASN A 73 -5.73 -20.77 2.17
N ARG A 74 -4.83 -19.86 1.77
CA ARG A 74 -5.19 -18.71 0.94
C ARG A 74 -5.45 -19.13 -0.50
N VAL A 75 -4.61 -20.01 -1.05
CA VAL A 75 -4.80 -20.57 -2.39
C VAL A 75 -6.10 -21.38 -2.44
N ARG A 76 -6.40 -22.19 -1.41
CA ARG A 76 -7.69 -22.88 -1.27
C ARG A 76 -8.88 -21.93 -1.28
N ALA A 77 -8.85 -20.91 -0.42
CA ALA A 77 -9.92 -19.91 -0.37
C ALA A 77 -10.09 -19.18 -1.71
N CYS A 78 -8.97 -18.84 -2.37
CA CYS A 78 -8.99 -18.22 -3.69
C CYS A 78 -9.64 -19.10 -4.76
N PHE A 79 -9.25 -20.38 -4.84
CA PHE A 79 -9.85 -21.32 -5.78
C PHE A 79 -11.32 -21.59 -5.45
N PHE A 80 -11.69 -21.61 -4.17
CA PHE A 80 -13.08 -21.76 -3.75
C PHE A 80 -13.93 -20.58 -4.22
N ILE A 81 -13.49 -19.36 -3.93
CA ILE A 81 -14.19 -18.13 -4.31
C ILE A 81 -14.29 -18.05 -5.84
N GLY A 82 -13.20 -18.36 -6.56
CA GLY A 82 -13.18 -18.40 -8.02
C GLY A 82 -14.14 -19.45 -8.59
N PHE A 83 -14.14 -20.67 -8.03
CA PHE A 83 -15.00 -21.75 -8.47
C PHE A 83 -16.48 -21.42 -8.23
N VAL A 84 -16.85 -21.01 -7.02
CA VAL A 84 -18.24 -20.66 -6.68
C VAL A 84 -18.70 -19.44 -7.48
N GLY A 85 -17.87 -18.39 -7.58
CA GLY A 85 -18.21 -17.18 -8.31
C GLY A 85 -18.40 -17.42 -9.80
N LEU A 86 -17.50 -18.15 -10.45
CA LEU A 86 -17.64 -18.50 -11.88
C LEU A 86 -18.78 -19.50 -12.12
N THR A 87 -18.99 -20.46 -11.23
CA THR A 87 -20.11 -21.40 -11.35
C THR A 87 -21.44 -20.65 -11.28
N ALA A 88 -21.61 -19.75 -10.30
CA ALA A 88 -22.83 -18.96 -10.18
C ALA A 88 -23.07 -18.09 -11.43
N LEU A 89 -22.01 -17.47 -11.97
CA LEU A 89 -22.09 -16.66 -13.17
C LEU A 89 -22.46 -17.48 -14.41
N TYR A 90 -21.73 -18.56 -14.69
CA TYR A 90 -21.97 -19.39 -15.87
C TYR A 90 -23.27 -20.18 -15.78
N MET A 91 -23.70 -20.59 -14.58
CA MET A 91 -25.03 -21.17 -14.38
C MET A 91 -26.13 -20.16 -14.69
N ASN A 92 -25.99 -18.90 -14.26
CA ASN A 92 -26.95 -17.85 -14.60
C ASN A 92 -26.98 -17.56 -16.11
N GLU A 93 -25.82 -17.49 -16.77
CA GLU A 93 -25.74 -17.30 -18.22
C GLU A 93 -26.40 -18.44 -18.99
N TRP A 94 -26.19 -19.68 -18.55
CA TRP A 94 -26.78 -20.87 -19.15
C TRP A 94 -28.31 -20.92 -18.94
N GLN A 95 -28.79 -20.70 -17.72
CA GLN A 95 -30.23 -20.67 -17.41
C GLN A 95 -30.98 -19.53 -18.11
N SER A 96 -30.29 -18.42 -18.37
CA SER A 96 -30.86 -17.27 -19.10
C SER A 96 -30.75 -17.41 -20.63
N ASP A 97 -30.39 -18.61 -21.11
CA ASP A 97 -30.25 -18.95 -22.53
C ASP A 97 -29.32 -17.99 -23.33
N LYS A 98 -28.30 -17.44 -22.68
CA LYS A 98 -27.41 -16.44 -23.31
C LYS A 98 -26.48 -17.04 -24.36
N TRP A 99 -26.28 -18.34 -24.34
CA TRP A 99 -25.33 -19.07 -25.19
C TRP A 99 -26.00 -19.78 -26.36
N SER A 100 -27.34 -19.80 -26.42
CA SER A 100 -28.07 -20.46 -27.49
C SER A 100 -27.78 -19.86 -28.86
N LYS A 101 -28.09 -20.65 -29.90
CA LYS A 101 -28.01 -20.24 -31.29
C LYS A 101 -28.70 -18.90 -31.51
N SER A 102 -28.01 -18.00 -32.18
CA SER A 102 -28.51 -16.63 -32.42
C SER A 102 -28.09 -16.18 -33.81
N GLU A 103 -29.05 -16.12 -34.73
CA GLU A 103 -28.83 -15.63 -36.09
C GLU A 103 -28.39 -14.16 -36.09
N SER A 104 -28.93 -13.35 -35.18
CA SER A 104 -28.57 -11.93 -35.04
C SER A 104 -27.13 -11.70 -34.61
N LYS A 105 -26.48 -12.68 -33.97
CA LYS A 105 -25.05 -12.66 -33.59
C LYS A 105 -24.19 -13.58 -34.46
N GLY A 106 -24.79 -14.24 -35.46
CA GLY A 106 -24.16 -15.28 -36.27
C GLY A 106 -23.69 -16.51 -35.48
N ARG A 107 -24.26 -16.83 -34.31
CA ARG A 107 -23.84 -17.95 -33.46
C ARG A 107 -24.48 -19.26 -33.90
N THR A 108 -23.67 -20.31 -34.02
CA THR A 108 -24.08 -21.67 -34.43
C THR A 108 -24.27 -22.62 -33.23
N ASP A 109 -24.92 -23.77 -33.47
CA ASP A 109 -25.10 -24.82 -32.45
C ASP A 109 -23.75 -25.42 -31.97
N GLN A 110 -22.74 -25.39 -32.85
CA GLN A 110 -21.37 -25.79 -32.52
C GLN A 110 -20.70 -24.79 -31.56
N ASP A 111 -20.99 -23.49 -31.71
CA ASP A 111 -20.47 -22.45 -30.82
C ASP A 111 -21.03 -22.61 -29.40
N GLU A 112 -22.33 -22.91 -29.26
CA GLU A 112 -22.96 -23.18 -27.96
C GLU A 112 -22.30 -24.36 -27.25
N THR A 113 -22.16 -25.49 -27.95
CA THR A 113 -21.48 -26.69 -27.43
C THR A 113 -20.04 -26.37 -27.01
N THR A 114 -19.33 -25.59 -27.82
CA THR A 114 -17.96 -25.17 -27.53
C THR A 114 -17.88 -24.31 -26.28
N ILE A 115 -18.81 -23.37 -26.09
CA ILE A 115 -18.87 -22.53 -24.88
C ILE A 115 -19.09 -23.38 -23.63
N ILE A 116 -19.99 -24.37 -23.69
CA ILE A 116 -20.26 -25.29 -22.57
C ILE A 116 -19.02 -26.12 -22.24
N VAL A 117 -18.32 -26.67 -23.25
CA VAL A 117 -17.10 -27.47 -23.04
C VAL A 117 -15.98 -26.61 -22.45
N LEU A 118 -15.76 -25.40 -22.96
CA LEU A 118 -14.74 -24.49 -22.41
C LEU A 118 -15.03 -24.12 -20.95
N THR A 119 -16.30 -23.87 -20.60
CA THR A 119 -16.71 -23.42 -19.25
C THR A 119 -16.80 -24.58 -18.25
N PHE A 120 -17.74 -25.50 -18.45
CA PHE A 120 -18.02 -26.61 -17.54
C PHE A 120 -17.06 -27.79 -17.71
N GLY A 121 -16.45 -27.95 -18.89
CA GLY A 121 -15.49 -29.03 -19.17
C GLY A 121 -14.03 -28.72 -18.81
N VAL A 122 -13.61 -27.44 -18.89
CA VAL A 122 -12.20 -27.06 -18.68
C VAL A 122 -12.00 -26.02 -17.57
N MET A 123 -12.64 -24.85 -17.66
CA MET A 123 -12.41 -23.74 -16.71
C MET A 123 -12.76 -24.10 -15.26
N LEU A 124 -14.00 -24.54 -15.02
CA LEU A 124 -14.46 -24.87 -13.66
C LEU A 124 -13.74 -26.10 -13.08
N PRO A 125 -13.56 -27.21 -13.83
CA PRO A 125 -12.78 -28.34 -13.36
C PRO A 125 -11.33 -27.99 -13.03
N SER A 126 -10.69 -27.08 -13.78
CA SER A 126 -9.31 -26.66 -13.49
C SER A 126 -9.17 -26.03 -12.10
N LEU A 127 -10.14 -25.21 -11.67
CA LEU A 127 -10.16 -24.63 -10.33
C LEU A 127 -10.40 -25.69 -9.24
N LEU A 128 -11.30 -26.64 -9.51
CA LEU A 128 -11.60 -27.73 -8.58
C LEU A 128 -10.39 -28.69 -8.42
N ILE A 129 -9.79 -29.13 -9.53
CA ILE A 129 -8.60 -29.98 -9.55
C ILE A 129 -7.43 -29.24 -8.88
N GLY A 130 -7.24 -27.96 -9.18
CA GLY A 130 -6.24 -27.10 -8.52
C GLY A 130 -6.42 -27.07 -7.01
N MET A 131 -7.66 -26.92 -6.53
CA MET A 131 -7.99 -26.99 -5.11
C MET A 131 -7.70 -28.36 -4.51
N LEU A 132 -8.16 -29.43 -5.13
CA LEU A 132 -7.95 -30.80 -4.66
C LEU A 132 -6.46 -31.13 -4.57
N ALA A 133 -5.66 -30.68 -5.54
CA ALA A 133 -4.22 -30.86 -5.54
C ALA A 133 -3.57 -30.24 -4.29
N THR A 134 -4.08 -29.13 -3.75
CA THR A 134 -3.55 -28.51 -2.52
C THR A 134 -3.71 -29.36 -1.27
N PHE A 135 -4.55 -30.40 -1.27
CA PHE A 135 -4.68 -31.34 -0.15
C PHE A 135 -3.60 -32.43 -0.15
N THR A 136 -2.95 -32.66 -1.30
CA THR A 136 -1.87 -33.64 -1.44
C THR A 136 -0.52 -33.09 -0.95
N SER A 137 0.40 -33.96 -0.56
CA SER A 137 1.78 -33.57 -0.19
C SER A 137 2.55 -32.99 -1.38
N ILE A 138 2.42 -33.63 -2.55
CA ILE A 138 3.04 -33.21 -3.82
C ILE A 138 2.52 -31.82 -4.22
N GLY A 139 1.21 -31.61 -4.14
CA GLY A 139 0.62 -30.32 -4.50
C GLY A 139 0.98 -29.19 -3.54
N ARG A 140 1.21 -29.48 -2.26
CA ARG A 140 1.77 -28.49 -1.32
C ARG A 140 3.22 -28.12 -1.66
N LYS A 141 4.04 -29.09 -2.07
CA LYS A 141 5.44 -28.87 -2.48
C LYS A 141 5.57 -28.08 -3.79
N TYR A 142 4.63 -28.25 -4.71
CA TYR A 142 4.64 -27.55 -6.01
C TYR A 142 3.49 -26.53 -6.15
N LEU A 143 3.02 -25.99 -5.02
CA LEU A 143 1.82 -25.14 -4.95
C LEU A 143 1.89 -23.92 -5.88
N GLU A 144 3.05 -23.27 -5.96
CA GLU A 144 3.28 -22.12 -6.84
C GLU A 144 3.05 -22.49 -8.32
N ASN A 145 3.55 -23.66 -8.75
CA ASN A 145 3.42 -24.11 -10.14
C ASN A 145 1.98 -24.52 -10.44
N ILE A 146 1.32 -25.24 -9.53
CA ILE A 146 -0.10 -25.60 -9.68
C ILE A 146 -0.95 -24.35 -9.81
N THR A 147 -0.70 -23.35 -8.95
CA THR A 147 -1.45 -22.08 -9.00
C THR A 147 -1.22 -21.34 -10.31
N ALA A 148 0.03 -21.26 -10.77
CA ALA A 148 0.36 -20.69 -12.06
C ALA A 148 -0.37 -21.39 -13.22
N THR A 149 -0.32 -22.73 -13.27
CA THR A 149 -0.96 -23.53 -14.32
C THR A 149 -2.48 -23.34 -14.33
N VAL A 150 -3.13 -23.39 -13.18
CA VAL A 150 -4.59 -23.19 -13.07
C VAL A 150 -4.98 -21.81 -13.59
N PHE A 151 -4.28 -20.75 -13.20
CA PHE A 151 -4.59 -19.41 -13.66
C PHE A 151 -4.32 -19.19 -15.15
N VAL A 152 -3.26 -19.79 -15.70
CA VAL A 152 -2.98 -19.73 -17.14
C VAL A 152 -4.09 -20.44 -17.93
N ILE A 153 -4.52 -21.63 -17.49
CA ILE A 153 -5.61 -22.37 -18.15
C ILE A 153 -6.91 -21.56 -18.09
N VAL A 154 -7.32 -21.11 -16.90
CA VAL A 154 -8.56 -20.34 -16.75
C VAL A 154 -8.53 -19.05 -17.58
N ALA A 155 -7.41 -18.31 -17.58
CA ALA A 155 -7.28 -17.11 -18.37
C ALA A 155 -7.34 -17.39 -19.88
N ALA A 156 -6.61 -18.41 -20.35
CA ALA A 156 -6.61 -18.78 -21.77
C ALA A 156 -8.01 -19.19 -22.25
N MET A 157 -8.74 -19.97 -21.44
CA MET A 157 -10.10 -20.38 -21.77
C MET A 157 -11.09 -19.20 -21.73
N MET A 158 -10.94 -18.25 -20.80
CA MET A 158 -11.74 -17.01 -20.81
C MET A 158 -11.50 -16.18 -22.07
N ILE A 159 -10.24 -16.05 -22.49
CA ILE A 159 -9.86 -15.33 -23.72
C ILE A 159 -10.42 -16.06 -24.95
N ALA A 160 -10.36 -17.40 -24.98
CA ALA A 160 -10.87 -18.21 -26.08
C ALA A 160 -12.41 -18.22 -26.16
N LYS A 161 -13.12 -18.17 -25.03
CA LYS A 161 -14.59 -18.13 -24.97
C LYS A 161 -15.16 -16.92 -25.70
N LYS A 162 -14.56 -15.73 -25.54
CA LYS A 162 -15.13 -14.46 -26.05
C LYS A 162 -15.35 -14.45 -27.58
N PRO A 163 -14.37 -14.85 -28.42
CA PRO A 163 -14.55 -15.06 -29.85
C PRO A 163 -15.75 -15.94 -30.22
N VAL A 164 -15.92 -17.06 -29.53
CA VAL A 164 -16.98 -18.04 -29.78
C VAL A 164 -18.34 -17.49 -29.35
N GLU A 165 -18.36 -16.77 -28.22
CA GLU A 165 -19.57 -16.12 -27.72
C GLU A 165 -20.01 -14.92 -28.58
N LYS A 166 -19.09 -14.36 -29.38
CA LYS A 166 -19.29 -13.16 -30.22
C LYS A 166 -19.84 -11.99 -29.39
N PHE A 167 -19.31 -11.84 -28.19
CA PHE A 167 -19.73 -10.84 -27.21
C PHE A 167 -18.93 -9.53 -27.37
N LYS A 168 -19.63 -8.40 -27.37
CA LYS A 168 -19.04 -7.04 -27.32
C LYS A 168 -18.75 -6.64 -25.88
N GLY A 169 -17.59 -6.04 -25.65
CA GLY A 169 -17.17 -5.53 -24.36
C GLY A 169 -16.15 -6.41 -23.63
N PRO A 170 -15.66 -5.94 -22.47
CA PRO A 170 -14.56 -6.58 -21.78
C PRO A 170 -14.96 -7.83 -21.01
N ILE A 171 -14.01 -8.76 -20.88
CA ILE A 171 -14.12 -9.94 -20.02
C ILE A 171 -13.84 -9.51 -18.58
N ILE A 172 -14.90 -9.17 -17.82
CA ILE A 172 -14.80 -8.77 -16.41
C ILE A 172 -14.16 -9.87 -15.53
N PRO A 173 -14.52 -11.17 -15.67
CA PRO A 173 -13.88 -12.24 -14.89
C PRO A 173 -12.35 -12.30 -15.06
N LEU A 174 -11.84 -11.97 -16.24
CA LEU A 174 -10.40 -11.94 -16.52
C LEU A 174 -9.70 -10.82 -15.73
N LEU A 175 -10.35 -9.66 -15.58
CA LEU A 175 -9.86 -8.57 -14.74
C LEU A 175 -9.81 -8.98 -13.26
N ILE A 176 -10.86 -9.69 -12.81
CA ILE A 176 -10.94 -10.21 -11.44
C ILE A 176 -9.84 -11.24 -11.19
N LEU A 177 -9.51 -12.08 -12.18
CA LEU A 177 -8.45 -13.08 -12.08
C LEU A 177 -7.05 -12.48 -11.85
N LEU A 178 -6.79 -11.25 -12.31
CA LEU A 178 -5.52 -10.55 -12.03
C LEU A 178 -5.36 -10.22 -10.54
N ILE A 179 -6.46 -10.06 -9.80
CA ILE A 179 -6.43 -9.73 -8.36
C ILE A 179 -5.71 -10.82 -7.55
N PRO A 180 -6.10 -12.11 -7.60
CA PRO A 180 -5.40 -13.15 -6.85
C PRO A 180 -4.01 -13.48 -7.36
N ILE A 181 -3.72 -13.28 -8.66
CA ILE A 181 -2.38 -13.46 -9.25
C ILE A 181 -1.36 -12.53 -8.58
N PHE A 182 -1.74 -11.27 -8.37
CA PHE A 182 -0.85 -10.25 -7.80
C PHE A 182 -0.99 -10.09 -6.27
N GLY A 183 -2.16 -10.36 -5.68
CA GLY A 183 -2.44 -9.96 -4.30
C GLY A 183 -2.63 -11.07 -3.27
N ILE A 184 -2.95 -12.31 -3.68
CA ILE A 184 -3.44 -13.35 -2.74
C ILE A 184 -2.56 -14.59 -2.70
N THR A 185 -2.17 -15.11 -3.86
CA THR A 185 -1.59 -16.47 -3.99
C THR A 185 -0.13 -16.59 -3.59
N ARG A 186 0.50 -15.51 -3.09
CA ARG A 186 1.88 -15.47 -2.59
C ARG A 186 2.94 -16.01 -3.57
N MET A 187 2.59 -16.14 -4.85
CA MET A 187 3.54 -16.46 -5.91
C MET A 187 4.68 -15.44 -5.96
N ARG A 188 5.83 -15.85 -6.49
CA ARG A 188 6.96 -14.94 -6.70
C ARG A 188 6.64 -13.91 -7.78
N TYR A 189 7.17 -12.72 -7.57
CA TYR A 189 6.92 -11.52 -8.35
C TYR A 189 7.12 -11.75 -9.85
N ILE A 190 8.26 -12.36 -10.23
CA ILE A 190 8.55 -12.65 -11.65
C ILE A 190 7.47 -13.54 -12.26
N LYS A 191 7.07 -14.64 -11.60
CA LYS A 191 6.08 -15.57 -12.16
C LYS A 191 4.72 -14.88 -12.34
N SER A 192 4.28 -14.11 -11.35
CA SER A 192 3.03 -13.33 -11.47
C SER A 192 3.11 -12.26 -12.56
N CYS A 193 4.25 -11.58 -12.70
CA CYS A 193 4.48 -10.64 -13.80
C CYS A 193 4.43 -11.32 -15.17
N CYS A 194 5.08 -12.47 -15.33
CA CYS A 194 5.03 -13.25 -16.55
C CYS A 194 3.58 -13.64 -16.90
N ILE A 195 2.80 -14.12 -15.94
CA ILE A 195 1.39 -14.46 -16.16
C ILE A 195 0.58 -13.22 -16.52
N GLY A 196 0.68 -12.13 -15.76
CA GLY A 196 -0.08 -10.91 -16.03
C GLY A 196 0.20 -10.30 -17.40
N TRP A 197 1.47 -10.23 -17.81
CA TRP A 197 1.84 -9.78 -19.16
C TRP A 197 1.40 -10.78 -20.23
N SER A 198 1.51 -12.08 -19.97
CA SER A 198 1.02 -13.10 -20.90
C SER A 198 -0.48 -12.97 -21.13
N ILE A 199 -1.28 -12.69 -20.10
CA ILE A 199 -2.72 -12.41 -20.23
C ILE A 199 -2.96 -11.18 -21.10
N PHE A 200 -2.25 -10.08 -20.82
CA PHE A 200 -2.36 -8.84 -21.60
C PHE A 200 -2.03 -9.05 -23.08
N PHE A 201 -0.88 -9.66 -23.39
CA PHE A 201 -0.46 -9.88 -24.77
C PHE A 201 -1.31 -10.92 -25.48
N SER A 202 -1.67 -12.02 -24.81
CA SER A 202 -2.54 -13.05 -25.40
C SER A 202 -3.91 -12.48 -25.72
N TYR A 203 -4.49 -11.66 -24.83
CA TYR A 203 -5.74 -10.97 -25.09
C TYR A 203 -5.63 -10.08 -26.34
N LEU A 204 -4.62 -9.21 -26.39
CA LEU A 204 -4.44 -8.29 -27.52
C LEU A 204 -4.26 -9.06 -28.84
N ILE A 205 -3.37 -10.04 -28.88
CA ILE A 205 -3.06 -10.81 -30.10
C ILE A 205 -4.27 -11.61 -30.57
N VAL A 206 -4.95 -12.34 -29.67
CA VAL A 206 -6.10 -13.19 -30.02
C VAL A 206 -7.26 -12.32 -30.53
N MET A 207 -7.62 -11.25 -29.83
CA MET A 207 -8.75 -10.41 -30.24
C MET A 207 -8.50 -9.69 -31.57
N MET A 208 -7.28 -9.18 -31.78
CA MET A 208 -6.91 -8.55 -33.05
C MET A 208 -6.89 -9.54 -34.22
N SER A 209 -6.47 -10.78 -33.98
CA SER A 209 -6.42 -11.82 -35.01
C SER A 209 -7.81 -12.33 -35.37
N VAL A 210 -8.63 -12.65 -34.37
CA VAL A 210 -10.01 -13.13 -34.54
C VAL A 210 -10.86 -12.11 -35.26
N ARG A 211 -10.67 -10.81 -34.99
CA ARG A 211 -11.45 -9.76 -35.66
C ARG A 211 -11.31 -9.80 -37.19
N LYS A 212 -10.14 -10.19 -37.71
CA LYS A 212 -9.91 -10.29 -39.16
C LYS A 212 -10.62 -11.48 -39.80
N THR A 213 -10.92 -12.51 -39.01
CA THR A 213 -11.46 -13.78 -39.49
C THR A 213 -12.97 -13.92 -39.25
N LEU A 214 -13.58 -12.98 -38.52
CA LEU A 214 -15.02 -13.00 -38.26
C LEU A 214 -15.81 -12.58 -39.52
N PRO A 215 -16.91 -13.28 -39.86
CA PRO A 215 -17.74 -12.94 -41.02
C PRO A 215 -18.38 -11.55 -40.93
N GLU A 216 -18.75 -11.13 -39.71
CA GLU A 216 -19.35 -9.83 -39.43
C GLU A 216 -18.53 -9.05 -38.38
N PRO A 217 -17.44 -8.38 -38.79
CA PRO A 217 -16.51 -7.73 -37.87
C PRO A 217 -17.11 -6.52 -37.13
N ASP A 218 -18.24 -5.99 -37.59
CA ASP A 218 -18.94 -4.86 -36.97
C ASP A 218 -19.83 -5.27 -35.78
N GLN A 219 -20.16 -6.56 -35.68
CA GLN A 219 -20.85 -7.13 -34.52
C GLN A 219 -19.90 -7.51 -33.37
N PHE A 220 -18.58 -7.37 -33.58
CA PHE A 220 -17.57 -7.56 -32.55
C PHE A 220 -17.00 -6.22 -32.07
N ASP A 221 -16.03 -6.27 -31.14
CA ASP A 221 -15.34 -5.08 -30.66
C ASP A 221 -14.50 -4.43 -31.76
N SER A 222 -14.50 -3.09 -31.80
CA SER A 222 -13.61 -2.35 -32.70
C SER A 222 -12.13 -2.48 -32.29
N TYR A 223 -11.20 -2.20 -33.19
CA TYR A 223 -9.76 -2.17 -32.89
C TYR A 223 -9.46 -1.17 -31.77
N THR A 224 -10.20 -0.06 -31.74
CA THR A 224 -10.11 0.91 -30.65
C THR A 224 -10.64 0.30 -29.35
N ASP A 225 -11.79 -0.37 -29.35
CA ASP A 225 -12.35 -0.98 -28.13
C ASP A 225 -11.43 -2.08 -27.58
N ILE A 226 -10.88 -2.94 -28.44
CA ILE A 226 -9.90 -3.97 -28.07
C ILE A 226 -8.68 -3.33 -27.40
N SER A 227 -8.17 -2.24 -27.97
CA SER A 227 -7.01 -1.51 -27.43
C SER A 227 -7.33 -0.91 -26.05
N TYR A 228 -8.49 -0.28 -25.88
CA TYR A 228 -8.91 0.26 -24.57
C TYR A 228 -9.10 -0.82 -23.51
N GLN A 229 -9.74 -1.92 -23.87
CA GLN A 229 -9.92 -3.05 -22.96
C GLN A 229 -8.56 -3.62 -22.55
N ALA A 230 -7.63 -3.76 -23.50
CA ALA A 230 -6.25 -4.15 -23.22
C ALA A 230 -5.55 -3.15 -22.27
N ILE A 231 -5.67 -1.84 -22.50
CA ILE A 231 -5.11 -0.80 -21.61
C ILE A 231 -5.69 -0.93 -20.19
N ASN A 232 -6.99 -1.17 -20.04
CA ASN A 232 -7.62 -1.38 -18.74
C ASN A 232 -7.07 -2.64 -18.02
N TYR A 233 -6.84 -3.74 -18.75
CA TYR A 233 -6.13 -4.90 -18.21
C TYR A 233 -4.69 -4.56 -17.83
N GLY A 234 -3.99 -3.78 -18.67
CA GLY A 234 -2.63 -3.29 -18.41
C GLY A 234 -2.55 -2.47 -17.13
N ILE A 235 -3.42 -1.47 -16.94
CA ILE A 235 -3.54 -0.66 -15.72
C ILE A 235 -3.73 -1.55 -14.49
N THR A 236 -4.62 -2.54 -14.60
CA THR A 236 -4.91 -3.47 -13.50
C THR A 236 -3.69 -4.35 -13.18
N ALA A 237 -3.01 -4.87 -14.20
CA ALA A 237 -1.79 -5.65 -14.06
C ALA A 237 -0.67 -4.83 -13.44
N ILE A 238 -0.39 -3.62 -13.92
CA ILE A 238 0.64 -2.72 -13.37
C ILE A 238 0.34 -2.38 -11.90
N GLY A 239 -0.92 -2.02 -11.59
CA GLY A 239 -1.35 -1.77 -10.22
C GLY A 239 -1.16 -2.98 -9.32
N GLY A 240 -1.48 -4.18 -9.84
CA GLY A 240 -1.19 -5.46 -9.21
C GLY A 240 0.31 -5.69 -8.97
N MET A 241 1.15 -5.47 -9.98
CA MET A 241 2.61 -5.64 -9.91
C MET A 241 3.22 -4.76 -8.82
N VAL A 242 2.85 -3.48 -8.75
CA VAL A 242 3.36 -2.57 -7.71
C VAL A 242 2.92 -3.01 -6.32
N SER A 243 1.68 -3.47 -6.18
CA SER A 243 1.16 -4.01 -4.92
C SER A 243 1.91 -5.28 -4.50
N GLN A 244 2.05 -6.25 -5.42
CA GLN A 244 2.77 -7.50 -5.16
C GLN A 244 4.23 -7.28 -4.82
N TYR A 245 4.91 -6.37 -5.54
CA TYR A 245 6.31 -6.05 -5.28
C TYR A 245 6.51 -5.60 -3.83
N ARG A 246 5.62 -4.74 -3.33
CA ARG A 246 5.67 -4.28 -1.93
C ARG A 246 5.40 -5.41 -0.95
N GLN A 247 4.39 -6.25 -1.22
CA GLN A 247 4.03 -7.37 -0.34
C GLN A 247 5.13 -8.43 -0.29
N GLU A 248 5.69 -8.83 -1.43
CA GLU A 248 6.81 -9.77 -1.50
C GLU A 248 8.06 -9.20 -0.87
N LEU A 249 8.36 -7.93 -1.08
CA LEU A 249 9.47 -7.26 -0.41
C LEU A 249 9.32 -7.35 1.11
N LEU A 250 8.13 -7.08 1.65
CA LEU A 250 7.86 -7.25 3.09
C LEU A 250 7.98 -8.71 3.55
N ARG A 251 7.50 -9.68 2.76
CA ARG A 251 7.66 -11.12 3.06
C ARG A 251 9.11 -11.53 3.15
N ARG A 252 9.92 -11.16 2.16
CA ARG A 252 11.35 -11.46 2.10
C ARG A 252 12.11 -10.79 3.24
N ARG A 253 11.72 -9.57 3.62
CA ARG A 253 12.28 -8.89 4.80
C ARG A 253 11.94 -9.59 6.11
N ASN A 254 10.69 -10.01 6.27
CA ASN A 254 10.29 -10.81 7.43
C ASN A 254 11.10 -12.11 7.52
N PHE A 255 11.33 -12.76 6.39
CA PHE A 255 12.21 -13.92 6.31
C PHE A 255 13.65 -13.58 6.74
N CYS A 256 14.25 -12.51 6.20
CA CYS A 256 15.60 -12.07 6.61
C CYS A 256 15.70 -11.77 8.11
N LEU A 257 14.67 -11.17 8.71
CA LEU A 257 14.66 -10.88 10.16
C LEU A 257 14.57 -12.15 11.01
N GLN A 258 14.16 -13.28 10.44
CA GLN A 258 14.13 -14.58 11.12
C GLN A 258 15.43 -15.36 10.95
N LEU A 259 16.35 -14.89 10.10
CA LEU A 259 17.67 -15.52 9.92
C LEU A 259 18.57 -15.22 11.12
N PRO A 260 19.49 -16.13 11.45
CA PRO A 260 20.39 -15.97 12.57
C PRO A 260 21.25 -14.71 12.46
N PHE A 261 21.42 -14.01 13.57
CA PHE A 261 22.26 -12.80 13.61
C PHE A 261 23.74 -13.21 13.63
N SER A 262 24.45 -13.07 12.50
CA SER A 262 25.86 -13.48 12.44
C SER A 262 26.73 -12.61 13.37
N GLY A 263 27.39 -13.23 14.36
CA GLY A 263 28.36 -12.54 15.23
C GLY A 263 27.93 -12.36 16.69
N THR A 264 26.80 -12.93 17.12
CA THR A 264 26.50 -13.19 18.54
C THR A 264 27.15 -14.52 18.94
N MET A 265 27.81 -14.57 20.11
CA MET A 265 28.59 -15.74 20.52
C MET A 265 27.75 -16.85 21.19
N ASP A 266 26.62 -16.55 21.86
CA ASP A 266 26.00 -17.56 22.74
C ASP A 266 24.45 -17.59 22.84
N ALA A 267 23.69 -16.74 22.14
CA ALA A 267 22.23 -16.87 22.11
C ALA A 267 21.67 -16.10 20.90
N ASP A 268 21.22 -16.82 19.88
CA ASP A 268 20.45 -16.21 18.81
C ASP A 268 18.99 -16.21 19.24
N ALA A 269 18.36 -15.03 19.26
CA ALA A 269 16.95 -14.91 19.62
C ALA A 269 16.01 -15.66 18.64
N VAL A 270 16.54 -16.31 17.60
CA VAL A 270 15.76 -17.18 16.69
C VAL A 270 14.98 -18.26 17.43
N GLU A 271 15.53 -18.87 18.48
CA GLU A 271 14.79 -19.85 19.28
C GLU A 271 13.68 -19.18 20.08
N GLU A 272 13.95 -18.01 20.68
CA GLU A 272 12.95 -17.21 21.39
C GLU A 272 11.83 -16.70 20.45
N ILE A 273 12.16 -16.25 19.24
CA ILE A 273 11.21 -15.83 18.20
C ILE A 273 10.29 -17.00 17.78
N LYS A 274 10.80 -18.23 17.83
CA LYS A 274 10.03 -19.45 17.55
C LYS A 274 9.19 -19.92 18.74
N THR A 275 9.33 -19.33 19.94
CA THR A 275 8.50 -19.68 21.09
C THR A 275 7.05 -19.23 20.90
N ASP A 276 6.14 -19.94 21.57
CA ASP A 276 4.70 -19.67 21.50
C ASP A 276 4.29 -18.28 22.01
N LYS A 277 5.17 -17.64 22.81
CA LYS A 277 5.03 -16.28 23.33
C LYS A 277 4.95 -15.23 22.23
N PHE A 278 5.73 -15.40 21.14
CA PHE A 278 5.76 -14.48 20.00
C PHE A 278 4.92 -14.97 18.81
N SER A 279 4.12 -16.02 19.01
CA SER A 279 3.23 -16.52 17.96
C SER A 279 2.14 -15.50 17.62
N LYS A 280 1.72 -15.47 16.35
CA LYS A 280 0.64 -14.58 15.89
C LYS A 280 -0.68 -14.79 16.65
N LYS A 281 -0.95 -16.04 17.05
CA LYS A 281 -2.18 -16.43 17.75
C LYS A 281 -2.21 -15.84 19.17
N THR A 282 -1.05 -15.78 19.81
CA THR A 282 -0.89 -15.25 21.16
C THR A 282 -0.90 -13.72 21.15
N LEU A 283 -0.17 -13.08 20.22
CA LEU A 283 0.00 -11.62 20.20
C LEU A 283 -1.22 -10.86 19.66
N MET A 284 -1.99 -11.45 18.74
CA MET A 284 -3.02 -10.72 17.98
C MET A 284 -4.39 -11.41 18.00
N HIS A 285 -5.45 -10.62 17.89
CA HIS A 285 -6.79 -11.12 17.61
C HIS A 285 -6.91 -11.57 16.14
N ARG A 286 -7.52 -12.73 15.90
CA ARG A 286 -7.58 -13.35 14.56
C ARG A 286 -8.30 -12.49 13.52
N TRP A 287 -9.41 -11.86 13.91
CA TRP A 287 -10.28 -11.11 13.00
C TRP A 287 -9.88 -9.64 12.86
N SER A 288 -9.52 -8.99 13.97
CA SER A 288 -9.18 -7.56 13.98
C SER A 288 -7.69 -7.28 13.75
N LEU A 289 -6.82 -8.30 13.82
CA LEU A 289 -5.35 -8.22 13.85
C LEU A 289 -4.79 -7.27 14.91
N LYS A 290 -5.61 -6.71 15.81
CA LYS A 290 -5.15 -5.84 16.88
C LYS A 290 -4.27 -6.64 17.83
N PHE A 291 -3.20 -6.01 18.32
CA PHE A 291 -2.43 -6.58 19.41
C PHE A 291 -3.30 -6.66 20.66
N ARG A 292 -3.16 -7.75 21.42
CA ARG A 292 -3.91 -7.94 22.69
C ARG A 292 -3.46 -6.94 23.76
N HIS A 293 -2.19 -6.53 23.72
CA HIS A 293 -1.64 -5.50 24.59
C HIS A 293 -1.92 -4.10 24.02
N PRO A 294 -2.67 -3.23 24.73
CA PRO A 294 -3.07 -1.91 24.22
C PRO A 294 -1.90 -0.99 23.89
N GLU A 295 -0.85 -1.01 24.73
CA GLU A 295 0.34 -0.17 24.55
C GLU A 295 1.11 -0.52 23.26
N VAL A 296 1.23 -1.82 22.97
CA VAL A 296 1.86 -2.31 21.74
C VAL A 296 1.03 -1.93 20.51
N GLU A 297 -0.29 -2.03 20.59
CA GLU A 297 -1.19 -1.55 19.53
C GLU A 297 -1.02 -0.06 19.28
N GLU A 298 -0.90 0.74 20.34
CA GLU A 298 -0.74 2.19 20.21
C GLU A 298 0.60 2.56 19.58
N CYS A 299 1.70 1.92 20.00
CA CYS A 299 3.01 2.08 19.38
C CYS A 299 2.99 1.68 17.91
N PHE A 300 2.42 0.52 17.56
CA PHE A 300 2.28 0.12 16.17
C PHE A 300 1.47 1.14 15.36
N TYR A 301 0.34 1.59 15.90
CA TYR A 301 -0.56 2.53 15.23
C TYR A 301 0.15 3.84 14.88
N ARG A 302 1.03 4.36 15.75
CA ARG A 302 1.75 5.62 15.50
C ARG A 302 2.67 5.53 14.27
N TYR A 303 3.31 4.38 14.03
CA TYR A 303 4.36 4.27 13.01
C TYR A 303 4.00 3.42 11.79
N TRP A 304 2.82 2.79 11.79
CA TRP A 304 2.44 1.74 10.85
C TRP A 304 2.68 2.07 9.36
N TYR A 305 2.42 3.30 8.94
CA TYR A 305 2.56 3.74 7.56
C TYR A 305 3.97 4.23 7.22
N LEU A 306 4.90 4.29 8.17
CA LEU A 306 6.30 4.74 8.02
C LEU A 306 7.33 3.62 8.20
N ILE A 307 6.88 2.44 8.64
CA ILE A 307 7.76 1.29 8.88
C ILE A 307 8.33 0.73 7.56
N ASP A 308 7.54 0.69 6.49
CA ASP A 308 7.99 0.14 5.20
C ASP A 308 9.07 0.99 4.48
N PRO A 309 8.93 2.33 4.36
CA PRO A 309 9.88 3.17 3.64
C PRO A 309 11.15 3.45 4.45
N PHE A 310 11.08 3.33 5.78
CA PHE A 310 12.21 3.57 6.69
C PHE A 310 12.53 2.32 7.52
N PRO A 311 13.03 1.26 6.86
CA PRO A 311 13.19 -0.03 7.51
C PRO A 311 14.32 -0.09 8.52
N TYR A 312 15.33 0.75 8.39
CA TYR A 312 16.53 0.77 9.24
C TYR A 312 16.45 1.80 10.36
N GLU A 313 15.45 2.67 10.35
CA GLU A 313 15.26 3.66 11.42
C GLU A 313 14.55 3.03 12.61
N ASN A 314 14.88 3.47 13.83
CA ASN A 314 14.22 2.99 15.04
C ASN A 314 12.70 3.26 14.93
N PRO A 315 11.84 2.24 15.07
CA PRO A 315 10.40 2.40 14.91
C PRO A 315 9.78 3.36 15.96
N ASN A 316 10.49 3.66 17.04
CA ASN A 316 10.03 4.59 18.08
C ASN A 316 10.57 6.02 17.91
N SER A 317 11.31 6.30 16.84
CA SER A 317 11.87 7.64 16.58
C SER A 317 10.82 8.57 15.95
N GLY A 318 10.45 9.63 16.65
CA GLY A 318 9.51 10.65 16.14
C GLY A 318 10.00 11.36 14.88
N SER A 319 11.31 11.32 14.58
CA SER A 319 11.90 11.87 13.35
C SER A 319 11.32 11.31 12.06
N LEU A 320 10.75 10.10 12.09
CA LEU A 320 10.08 9.47 10.95
C LEU A 320 8.93 10.33 10.41
N HIS A 321 8.27 11.09 11.29
CA HIS A 321 7.13 11.92 10.94
C HIS A 321 7.50 13.22 10.22
N GLN A 322 8.78 13.60 10.18
CA GLN A 322 9.27 14.74 9.40
C GLN A 322 9.11 14.51 7.88
N GLY A 323 9.20 13.24 7.44
CA GLY A 323 9.23 12.84 6.04
C GLY A 323 7.92 12.29 5.47
N VAL A 324 6.79 12.43 6.16
CA VAL A 324 5.50 11.76 5.85
C VAL A 324 5.07 11.92 4.39
N PHE A 325 5.21 13.14 3.83
CA PHE A 325 4.82 13.40 2.44
C PHE A 325 5.63 12.57 1.42
N ARG A 326 6.89 12.25 1.72
CA ARG A 326 7.73 11.41 0.84
C ARG A 326 7.15 10.00 0.67
N THR A 327 6.42 9.51 1.66
CA THR A 327 5.78 8.19 1.65
C THR A 327 4.52 8.15 0.78
N ILE A 328 3.73 9.23 0.77
CA ILE A 328 2.42 9.27 0.09
C ILE A 328 2.45 9.95 -1.29
N ARG A 329 3.51 10.71 -1.62
CA ARG A 329 3.60 11.48 -2.88
C ARG A 329 3.31 10.66 -4.14
N PHE A 330 3.83 9.43 -4.22
CA PHE A 330 3.62 8.59 -5.39
C PHE A 330 2.19 8.05 -5.46
N ALA A 331 1.53 7.85 -4.31
CA ALA A 331 0.13 7.44 -4.29
C ALA A 331 -0.78 8.56 -4.83
N ILE A 332 -0.51 9.82 -4.44
CA ILE A 332 -1.24 11.00 -4.93
C ILE A 332 -1.01 11.19 -6.43
N TRP A 333 0.26 11.17 -6.88
CA TRP A 333 0.59 11.30 -8.29
C TRP A 333 -0.04 10.19 -9.14
N THR A 334 0.05 8.93 -8.69
CA THR A 334 -0.58 7.81 -9.40
C THR A 334 -2.09 7.98 -9.46
N LEU A 335 -2.73 8.45 -8.38
CA LEU A 335 -4.17 8.72 -8.38
C LEU A 335 -4.54 9.82 -9.37
N LEU A 336 -3.80 10.93 -9.41
CA LEU A 336 -4.04 12.02 -10.35
C LEU A 336 -3.90 11.55 -11.80
N LEU A 337 -2.83 10.81 -12.12
CA LEU A 337 -2.64 10.25 -13.47
C LEU A 337 -3.77 9.27 -13.82
N ASN A 338 -4.21 8.43 -12.87
CA ASN A 338 -5.35 7.53 -13.09
C ASN A 338 -6.64 8.31 -13.38
N GLN A 339 -6.94 9.38 -12.64
CA GLN A 339 -8.13 10.20 -12.91
C GLN A 339 -8.04 10.90 -14.26
N LEU A 340 -6.85 11.26 -14.72
CA LEU A 340 -6.64 11.83 -16.06
C LEU A 340 -6.86 10.79 -17.16
N VAL A 341 -6.38 9.55 -16.99
CA VAL A 341 -6.69 8.46 -17.94
C VAL A 341 -8.20 8.22 -18.01
N LEU A 342 -8.88 8.18 -16.87
CA LEU A 342 -10.33 7.99 -16.83
C LEU A 342 -11.10 9.17 -17.42
N LEU A 343 -10.58 10.40 -17.31
CA LEU A 343 -11.16 11.57 -17.99
C LEU A 343 -11.08 11.43 -19.51
N LEU A 344 -9.94 11.00 -20.04
CA LEU A 344 -9.80 10.77 -21.49
C LEU A 344 -10.78 9.70 -21.98
N GLN A 345 -11.07 8.70 -21.14
CA GLN A 345 -12.13 7.73 -21.42
C GLN A 345 -13.51 8.38 -21.42
N ASP A 346 -13.81 9.24 -20.44
CA ASP A 346 -15.09 9.95 -20.36
C ASP A 346 -15.32 10.85 -21.58
N ILE A 347 -14.33 11.65 -21.99
CA ILE A 347 -14.41 12.50 -23.19
C ILE A 347 -14.72 11.64 -24.42
N LYS A 348 -14.03 10.49 -24.57
CA LYS A 348 -14.30 9.61 -25.70
C LYS A 348 -15.73 9.06 -25.70
N PHE A 349 -16.20 8.53 -24.57
CA PHE A 349 -17.48 7.80 -24.52
C PHE A 349 -18.71 8.68 -24.33
N LEU A 350 -18.53 9.91 -23.83
CA LEU A 350 -19.62 10.84 -23.55
C LEU A 350 -19.70 11.97 -24.58
N GLU A 351 -18.59 12.32 -25.26
CA GLU A 351 -18.53 13.43 -26.21
C GLU A 351 -18.21 12.96 -27.64
N VAL A 352 -17.09 12.27 -27.85
CA VAL A 352 -16.60 11.94 -29.21
C VAL A 352 -17.38 10.81 -29.88
N LYS A 353 -17.53 9.67 -29.19
CA LYS A 353 -18.33 8.51 -29.62
C LYS A 353 -19.54 8.38 -28.69
N LYS A 354 -20.37 9.40 -28.71
CA LYS A 354 -21.56 9.48 -27.87
C LYS A 354 -22.57 8.41 -28.30
N ASP A 355 -22.88 7.51 -27.38
CA ASP A 355 -23.98 6.55 -27.58
C ASP A 355 -25.33 7.27 -27.51
N ALA A 356 -26.33 6.75 -28.23
CA ALA A 356 -27.66 7.35 -28.32
C ALA A 356 -28.36 7.53 -26.95
N LEU A 357 -27.96 6.75 -25.95
CA LEU A 357 -28.53 6.74 -24.61
C LEU A 357 -27.82 7.65 -23.59
N VAL A 358 -26.75 8.35 -24.01
CA VAL A 358 -25.96 9.23 -23.13
C VAL A 358 -26.52 10.65 -23.11
N ASP A 359 -26.66 11.22 -21.93
CA ASP A 359 -27.15 12.58 -21.74
C ASP A 359 -26.02 13.61 -21.88
N ASP A 360 -26.37 14.81 -22.34
CA ASP A 360 -25.40 15.90 -22.56
C ASP A 360 -24.75 16.41 -21.26
N SER A 361 -25.39 16.16 -20.12
CA SER A 361 -24.89 16.54 -18.80
C SER A 361 -23.93 15.51 -18.17
N ASP A 362 -23.86 14.28 -18.70
CA ASP A 362 -23.07 13.18 -18.11
C ASP A 362 -21.57 13.48 -18.05
N LEU A 363 -21.02 14.15 -19.07
CA LEU A 363 -19.62 14.59 -19.08
C LEU A 363 -19.35 15.63 -17.97
N THR A 364 -20.31 16.54 -17.76
CA THR A 364 -20.20 17.55 -16.71
C THR A 364 -20.22 16.90 -15.33
N TYR A 365 -21.11 15.93 -15.10
CA TYR A 365 -21.12 15.15 -13.87
C TYR A 365 -19.81 14.39 -13.65
N ALA A 366 -19.27 13.74 -14.69
CA ALA A 366 -18.01 13.03 -14.61
C ALA A 366 -16.84 13.96 -14.23
N LEU A 367 -16.74 15.13 -14.86
CA LEU A 367 -15.74 16.15 -14.56
C LEU A 367 -15.83 16.65 -13.11
N VAL A 368 -17.04 16.99 -12.65
CA VAL A 368 -17.28 17.49 -11.30
C VAL A 368 -16.95 16.41 -10.25
N LEU A 369 -17.40 15.18 -10.44
CA LEU A 369 -17.16 14.08 -9.50
C LEU A 369 -15.67 13.70 -9.42
N ARG A 370 -14.94 13.74 -10.55
CA ARG A 370 -13.50 13.44 -10.57
C ARG A 370 -12.65 14.60 -10.05
N PHE A 371 -12.74 15.77 -10.68
CA PHE A 371 -11.83 16.88 -10.42
C PHE A 371 -12.39 17.92 -9.45
N GLY A 372 -13.71 18.02 -9.31
CA GLY A 372 -14.36 18.86 -8.29
C GLY A 372 -14.40 18.22 -6.92
N VAL A 373 -14.54 16.89 -6.84
CA VAL A 373 -14.67 16.16 -5.56
C VAL A 373 -13.49 15.24 -5.28
N THR A 374 -13.27 14.22 -6.13
CA THR A 374 -12.30 13.15 -5.84
C THR A 374 -10.87 13.67 -5.69
N VAL A 375 -10.34 14.38 -6.69
CA VAL A 375 -8.96 14.88 -6.68
C VAL A 375 -8.71 15.84 -5.51
N PRO A 376 -9.53 16.88 -5.26
CA PRO A 376 -9.37 17.77 -4.11
C PRO A 376 -9.39 17.04 -2.76
N LEU A 377 -10.24 16.03 -2.59
CA LEU A 377 -10.30 15.24 -1.35
C LEU A 377 -9.00 14.46 -1.09
N TYR A 378 -8.36 13.91 -2.13
CA TYR A 378 -7.06 13.25 -1.95
C TYR A 378 -5.92 14.25 -1.68
N PHE A 379 -5.95 15.43 -2.31
CA PHE A 379 -5.01 16.50 -1.97
C PHE A 379 -5.20 17.01 -0.54
N SER A 380 -6.45 17.18 -0.09
CA SER A 380 -6.72 17.58 1.30
C SER A 380 -6.25 16.52 2.29
N ALA A 381 -6.41 15.23 1.98
CA ALA A 381 -5.87 14.14 2.82
C ALA A 381 -4.34 14.18 2.90
N ALA A 382 -3.67 14.46 1.79
CA ALA A 382 -2.23 14.60 1.75
C ALA A 382 -1.73 15.80 2.56
N LEU A 383 -2.40 16.94 2.43
CA LEU A 383 -2.09 18.15 3.20
C LEU A 383 -2.33 17.92 4.69
N PHE A 384 -3.44 17.28 5.05
CA PHE A 384 -3.77 16.94 6.43
C PHE A 384 -2.68 16.06 7.07
N MET A 385 -2.23 15.01 6.37
CA MET A 385 -1.10 14.17 6.81
C MET A 385 0.19 14.96 6.97
N TYR A 386 0.48 15.87 6.04
CA TYR A 386 1.69 16.68 6.06
C TYR A 386 1.72 17.65 7.24
N PHE A 387 0.64 18.41 7.47
CA PHE A 387 0.58 19.37 8.56
C PHE A 387 0.59 18.70 9.93
N LEU A 388 -0.22 17.65 10.12
CA LEU A 388 -0.25 16.93 11.39
C LEU A 388 1.03 16.15 11.66
N GLY A 389 1.66 15.56 10.63
CA GLY A 389 2.97 14.92 10.76
C GLY A 389 4.07 15.89 11.20
N LYS A 390 4.08 17.11 10.63
CA LYS A 390 5.01 18.17 11.05
C LYS A 390 4.74 18.66 12.47
N ALA A 391 3.47 18.86 12.82
CA ALA A 391 3.09 19.29 14.16
C ALA A 391 3.46 18.24 15.22
N PHE A 392 3.24 16.97 14.92
CA PHE A 392 3.67 15.85 15.76
C PHE A 392 5.18 15.85 15.98
N TYR A 393 5.96 16.01 14.91
CA TYR A 393 7.42 16.07 15.00
C TYR A 393 7.88 17.26 15.86
N ALA A 394 7.33 18.45 15.65
CA ALA A 394 7.68 19.64 16.43
C ALA A 394 7.42 19.45 17.92
N ARG A 395 6.30 18.83 18.28
CA ARG A 395 5.97 18.49 19.66
C ARG A 395 6.91 17.43 20.24
N TRP A 396 7.20 16.37 19.49
CA TRP A 396 8.12 15.33 19.93
C TRP A 396 9.51 15.89 20.24
N VAL A 397 9.99 16.85 19.44
CA VAL A 397 11.24 17.57 19.72
C VAL A 397 11.12 18.39 21.00
N LYS A 398 10.02 19.11 21.20
CA LYS A 398 9.76 19.88 22.43
C LYS A 398 9.69 19.01 23.68
N GLU A 399 9.00 17.86 23.63
CA GLU A 399 8.94 16.91 24.75
C GLU A 399 10.33 16.33 25.08
N ALA A 400 11.15 16.06 24.06
CA ALA A 400 12.52 15.61 24.25
C ALA A 400 13.41 16.72 24.87
N GLU A 401 13.20 17.99 24.47
CA GLU A 401 13.84 19.16 25.09
C GLU A 401 13.44 19.29 26.57
N ASP A 402 12.14 19.23 26.86
CA ASP A 402 11.61 19.38 28.21
C ASP A 402 12.07 18.25 29.14
N ALA A 403 12.07 17.01 28.66
CA ALA A 403 12.60 15.86 29.41
C ALA A 403 14.11 15.98 29.68
N LYS A 404 14.88 16.47 28.71
CA LYS A 404 16.30 16.75 28.89
C LYS A 404 16.52 17.86 29.92
N ASN A 405 15.77 18.95 29.82
CA ASN A 405 15.86 20.06 30.77
C ASN A 405 15.51 19.59 32.19
N ALA A 406 14.51 18.72 32.34
CA ALA A 406 14.15 18.09 33.61
C ALA A 406 15.23 17.14 34.16
N ALA A 407 15.93 16.41 33.30
CA ALA A 407 17.07 15.58 33.70
C ALA A 407 18.28 16.43 34.13
N LEU A 408 18.57 17.50 33.39
CA LEU A 408 19.64 18.45 33.72
C LEU A 408 19.37 19.22 35.02
N THR A 409 18.11 19.58 35.30
CA THR A 409 17.75 20.22 36.58
C THR A 409 17.86 19.25 37.75
N ARG A 410 17.52 17.97 37.56
CA ARG A 410 17.74 16.90 38.56
C ARG A 410 19.21 16.67 38.89
N ASP A 411 20.08 16.66 37.89
CA ASP A 411 21.53 16.55 38.12
C ASP A 411 22.12 17.81 38.77
N SER A 412 21.53 18.98 38.54
CA SER A 412 21.98 20.25 39.15
C SER A 412 21.53 20.47 40.61
N MET A 413 20.48 19.79 41.09
CA MET A 413 20.04 19.87 42.49
C MET A 413 20.94 19.10 43.48
N VAL A 414 21.92 18.32 43.01
CA VAL A 414 22.84 17.56 43.89
C VAL A 414 24.06 18.38 44.34
N SER A 415 24.20 19.64 43.92
CA SER A 415 25.27 20.49 44.44
C SER A 415 24.92 21.97 44.29
N VAL A 416 24.32 22.57 45.32
CA VAL A 416 24.71 23.86 45.96
C VAL A 416 23.84 24.00 47.22
N GLY A 417 24.39 23.59 48.36
CA GLY A 417 23.96 24.11 49.65
C GLY A 417 24.67 25.43 49.89
N VAL A 418 24.03 26.55 49.55
CA VAL A 418 24.45 27.89 49.99
C VAL A 418 23.20 28.65 50.41
N LYS A 419 23.07 28.81 51.75
CA LYS A 419 22.26 29.85 52.37
C LYS A 419 22.75 31.20 51.86
N ASN A 420 21.84 32.09 51.49
CA ASN A 420 21.93 33.51 51.85
C ASN A 420 20.57 34.19 51.59
N ASP A 421 20.02 34.71 52.68
CA ASP A 421 19.04 35.78 52.72
C ASP A 421 19.57 37.03 51.97
N VAL A 422 18.66 37.84 51.42
CA VAL A 422 18.57 39.31 51.59
C VAL A 422 17.45 39.87 50.69
N ASP A 423 16.67 40.75 51.31
CA ASP A 423 15.63 41.65 50.81
C ASP A 423 15.81 42.26 49.41
N ASN A 424 14.70 42.50 48.71
CA ASN A 424 14.26 43.88 48.45
C ASN A 424 12.88 43.99 47.78
N LYS A 425 12.01 44.77 48.44
CA LYS A 425 10.83 45.44 47.86
C LYS A 425 11.29 46.56 46.92
N SER A 426 10.66 46.68 45.76
CA SER A 426 10.56 47.98 45.07
C SER A 426 9.17 48.15 44.46
N GLN A 427 8.44 49.12 45.02
CA GLN A 427 7.25 49.76 44.46
C GLN A 427 7.51 50.23 43.03
N VAL A 428 6.57 49.96 42.13
CA VAL A 428 6.43 50.71 40.86
C VAL A 428 5.13 51.49 40.94
N VAL A 429 5.29 52.81 40.90
CA VAL A 429 4.24 53.84 40.83
C VAL A 429 3.54 53.73 39.47
N THR A 430 2.21 53.67 39.50
CA THR A 430 1.32 53.78 38.35
C THR A 430 0.87 55.23 38.18
N ASP A 431 1.12 55.83 37.02
CA ASP A 431 0.35 56.97 36.53
C ASP A 431 -0.69 56.50 35.48
N PRO A 432 -1.91 57.08 35.46
CA PRO A 432 -3.01 56.62 34.63
C PRO A 432 -3.30 57.61 33.49
N ASP A 433 -2.88 57.30 32.26
CA ASP A 433 -3.52 57.88 31.08
C ASP A 433 -3.28 56.99 29.84
N GLY A 434 -4.37 56.43 29.30
CA GLY A 434 -4.33 55.47 28.18
C GLY A 434 -5.17 54.20 28.41
N SER A 435 -6.39 54.34 28.93
CA SER A 435 -7.25 53.20 29.30
C SER A 435 -7.91 52.49 28.10
N GLU A 436 -8.08 53.14 26.94
CA GLU A 436 -8.75 52.51 25.80
C GLU A 436 -7.82 51.67 24.91
N ASP A 437 -6.61 52.14 24.60
CA ASP A 437 -5.66 51.39 23.76
C ASP A 437 -5.02 50.21 24.50
N THR A 438 -4.80 50.34 25.81
CA THR A 438 -4.28 49.25 26.65
C THR A 438 -5.33 48.16 26.84
N ALA A 439 -6.61 48.52 26.96
CA ALA A 439 -7.71 47.55 27.06
C ALA A 439 -7.90 46.79 25.74
N ARG A 440 -7.85 47.47 24.58
CA ARG A 440 -7.91 46.81 23.26
C ARG A 440 -6.71 45.92 23.00
N MET A 441 -5.50 46.35 23.32
CA MET A 441 -4.29 45.52 23.20
C MET A 441 -4.38 44.29 24.12
N LYS A 442 -4.85 44.45 25.36
CA LYS A 442 -5.06 43.33 26.29
C LYS A 442 -6.12 42.35 25.79
N LEU A 443 -7.22 42.84 25.22
CA LEU A 443 -8.27 42.00 24.64
C LEU A 443 -7.81 41.27 23.37
N VAL A 444 -7.00 41.92 22.53
CA VAL A 444 -6.38 41.29 21.34
C VAL A 444 -5.34 40.25 21.75
N VAL A 445 -4.55 40.52 22.80
CA VAL A 445 -3.58 39.57 23.36
C VAL A 445 -4.29 38.40 24.03
N GLU A 446 -5.35 38.64 24.81
CA GLU A 446 -6.16 37.58 25.41
C GLU A 446 -6.90 36.76 24.35
N ALA A 447 -7.48 37.39 23.32
CA ALA A 447 -8.11 36.68 22.22
C ALA A 447 -7.10 35.88 21.38
N ALA A 448 -5.89 36.41 21.18
CA ALA A 448 -4.80 35.69 20.54
C ALA A 448 -4.34 34.52 21.41
N GLN A 449 -4.17 34.72 22.72
CA GLN A 449 -3.79 33.67 23.67
C GLN A 449 -4.85 32.58 23.78
N ILE A 450 -6.13 32.93 23.80
CA ILE A 450 -7.24 31.97 23.77
C ILE A 450 -7.25 31.22 22.44
N LYS A 451 -7.04 31.89 21.29
CA LYS A 451 -6.94 31.24 19.98
C LYS A 451 -5.73 30.30 19.89
N TYR A 452 -4.58 30.70 20.43
CA TYR A 452 -3.39 29.87 20.53
C TYR A 452 -3.61 28.69 21.48
N ALA A 453 -4.20 28.90 22.65
CA ALA A 453 -4.51 27.86 23.62
C ALA A 453 -5.56 26.87 23.09
N THR A 454 -6.57 27.34 22.35
CA THR A 454 -7.58 26.48 21.72
C THR A 454 -6.98 25.66 20.58
N LYS A 455 -6.11 26.28 19.78
CA LYS A 455 -5.35 25.59 18.72
C LYS A 455 -4.42 24.55 19.31
N ASP A 456 -3.73 24.85 20.41
CA ASP A 456 -2.89 23.90 21.13
C ASP A 456 -3.73 22.77 21.73
N ARG A 457 -4.89 23.05 22.33
CA ARG A 457 -5.77 22.03 22.91
C ARG A 457 -6.35 21.08 21.86
N VAL A 458 -6.77 21.59 20.69
CA VAL A 458 -7.23 20.75 19.57
C VAL A 458 -6.07 19.93 19.01
N LEU A 459 -4.89 20.52 18.88
CA LEU A 459 -3.68 19.82 18.45
C LEU A 459 -3.24 18.77 19.48
N ASP A 460 -3.45 19.03 20.77
CA ASP A 460 -3.10 18.17 21.89
C ASP A 460 -4.04 16.96 21.99
N VAL A 461 -5.34 17.18 21.82
CA VAL A 461 -6.35 16.11 21.64
C VAL A 461 -6.08 15.30 20.37
N LEU A 462 -5.69 15.96 19.28
CA LEU A 462 -5.33 15.31 18.03
C LEU A 462 -3.97 14.62 18.12
N ILE A 463 -3.11 14.81 19.13
CA ILE A 463 -1.78 14.18 19.18
C ILE A 463 -1.67 13.11 20.28
N ASN A 464 -2.42 13.23 21.38
CA ASN A 464 -2.39 12.25 22.47
C ASN A 464 -3.12 10.94 22.13
N LYS A 465 -2.63 9.83 22.71
CA LYS A 465 -3.15 8.44 22.56
C LYS A 465 -3.39 7.96 21.11
N GLY A 466 -2.33 7.99 20.28
CA GLY A 466 -2.39 7.63 18.85
C GLY A 466 -3.05 8.68 17.94
N GLY A 467 -3.31 9.87 18.49
CA GLY A 467 -4.28 10.86 18.01
C GLY A 467 -4.25 11.17 16.52
N TYR A 468 -3.14 11.63 15.96
CA TYR A 468 -3.23 12.31 14.66
C TYR A 468 -3.24 11.31 13.52
N VAL A 469 -2.54 10.18 13.71
CA VAL A 469 -2.55 9.06 12.77
C VAL A 469 -3.94 8.44 12.76
N ARG A 470 -4.62 8.36 13.92
CA ARG A 470 -6.00 7.87 13.98
C ARG A 470 -6.97 8.80 13.27
N SER A 471 -6.87 10.11 13.50
CA SER A 471 -7.65 11.10 12.77
C SER A 471 -7.36 11.06 11.26
N THR A 472 -6.11 10.87 10.89
CA THR A 472 -5.67 10.68 9.49
C THR A 472 -6.29 9.44 8.86
N GLN A 473 -6.35 8.32 9.59
CA GLN A 473 -6.98 7.09 9.11
C GLN A 473 -8.47 7.28 8.87
N VAL A 474 -9.18 7.90 9.83
CA VAL A 474 -10.60 8.21 9.67
C VAL A 474 -10.83 9.12 8.47
N PHE A 475 -10.07 10.22 8.37
CA PHE A 475 -10.18 11.16 7.25
C PHE A 475 -9.90 10.49 5.90
N SER A 476 -8.83 9.69 5.81
CA SER A 476 -8.50 8.93 4.58
C SER A 476 -9.59 7.92 4.23
N SER A 477 -10.26 7.34 5.22
CA SER A 477 -11.35 6.39 5.02
C SER A 477 -12.61 7.08 4.51
N VAL A 478 -12.90 8.30 4.99
CA VAL A 478 -13.97 9.17 4.45
C VAL A 478 -13.66 9.55 3.00
N VAL A 479 -12.43 9.96 2.70
CA VAL A 479 -12.02 10.31 1.33
C VAL A 479 -12.19 9.12 0.38
N ILE A 480 -11.79 7.91 0.80
CA ILE A 480 -12.01 6.69 0.03
C ILE A 480 -13.50 6.40 -0.14
N ALA A 481 -14.30 6.53 0.92
CA ALA A 481 -15.75 6.33 0.86
C ALA A 481 -16.41 7.30 -0.14
N CYS A 482 -16.03 8.58 -0.11
CA CYS A 482 -16.47 9.58 -1.07
C CYS A 482 -16.05 9.21 -2.50
N HIS A 483 -14.80 8.78 -2.72
CA HIS A 483 -14.35 8.34 -4.04
C HIS A 483 -15.15 7.16 -4.59
N VAL A 484 -15.36 6.11 -3.79
CA VAL A 484 -16.16 4.94 -4.21
C VAL A 484 -17.61 5.35 -4.45
N CYS A 485 -18.16 6.24 -3.62
CA CYS A 485 -19.50 6.79 -3.80
C CYS A 485 -19.62 7.59 -5.10
N CYS A 486 -18.66 8.48 -5.41
CA CYS A 486 -18.62 9.24 -6.65
C CYS A 486 -18.60 8.32 -7.89
N MET A 487 -17.80 7.25 -7.87
CA MET A 487 -17.76 6.28 -8.98
C MET A 487 -19.05 5.46 -9.08
N GLY A 488 -19.70 5.17 -7.95
CA GLY A 488 -21.02 4.54 -7.91
C GLY A 488 -22.13 5.43 -8.46
N ILE A 489 -22.15 6.71 -8.06
CA ILE A 489 -23.09 7.71 -8.58
C ILE A 489 -22.91 7.88 -10.08
N LEU A 490 -21.66 7.93 -10.56
CA LEU A 490 -21.37 8.05 -11.98
C LEU A 490 -21.84 6.83 -12.77
N LEU A 491 -21.62 5.62 -12.24
CA LEU A 491 -22.18 4.38 -12.81
C LEU A 491 -23.70 4.45 -12.91
N LEU A 492 -24.37 4.90 -11.84
CA LEU A 492 -25.83 5.00 -11.80
C LEU A 492 -26.35 6.07 -12.76
N ALA A 493 -25.74 7.26 -12.78
CA ALA A 493 -26.12 8.37 -13.65
C ALA A 493 -26.08 7.98 -15.13
N VAL A 494 -24.98 7.35 -15.57
CA VAL A 494 -24.84 6.86 -16.96
C VAL A 494 -25.80 5.70 -17.26
N SER A 495 -26.34 5.03 -16.23
CA SER A 495 -27.29 3.92 -16.40
C SER A 495 -28.76 4.31 -16.33
N THR A 496 -29.11 5.50 -15.83
CA THR A 496 -30.51 5.93 -15.58
C THR A 496 -30.78 7.36 -16.05
N GLY A 497 -30.22 7.73 -17.20
CA GLY A 497 -30.41 9.06 -17.79
C GLY A 497 -31.83 9.25 -18.36
N ALA A 498 -32.18 10.50 -18.68
CA ALA A 498 -33.48 10.85 -19.26
C ALA A 498 -33.73 10.15 -20.61
N LYS A 499 -32.66 9.92 -21.40
CA LYS A 499 -32.73 9.15 -22.66
C LYS A 499 -32.93 7.66 -22.43
N VAL A 500 -32.40 7.11 -21.33
CA VAL A 500 -32.65 5.72 -20.91
C VAL A 500 -34.11 5.56 -20.51
N ASP A 501 -34.62 6.46 -19.67
CA ASP A 501 -36.03 6.44 -19.25
C ASP A 501 -36.99 6.61 -20.44
N ALA A 502 -36.62 7.45 -21.41
CA ALA A 502 -37.40 7.63 -22.65
C ALA A 502 -37.38 6.36 -23.52
N TYR A 503 -36.26 5.64 -23.57
CA TYR A 503 -36.15 4.35 -24.26
C TYR A 503 -37.01 3.29 -23.59
N GLU A 504 -36.97 3.17 -22.26
CA GLU A 504 -37.79 2.21 -21.52
C GLU A 504 -39.29 2.44 -21.71
N LYS A 505 -39.71 3.72 -21.68
CA LYS A 505 -41.12 4.09 -21.92
C LYS A 505 -41.60 3.78 -23.33
N THR A 506 -40.71 3.80 -24.32
CA THR A 506 -41.07 3.58 -25.73
C THR A 506 -40.98 2.12 -26.14
N HIS A 507 -40.04 1.36 -25.56
CA HIS A 507 -39.76 -0.03 -25.96
C HIS A 507 -40.21 -1.07 -24.93
N ASN A 508 -40.77 -0.65 -23.78
CA ASN A 508 -41.18 -1.49 -22.65
C ASN A 508 -40.09 -2.50 -22.21
N THR A 509 -38.83 -2.19 -22.52
CA THR A 509 -37.66 -3.03 -22.28
C THR A 509 -36.52 -2.13 -21.82
N SER A 510 -35.77 -2.60 -20.82
CA SER A 510 -34.60 -1.86 -20.33
C SER A 510 -33.54 -1.77 -21.42
N PRO A 511 -32.92 -0.59 -21.66
CA PRO A 511 -31.75 -0.56 -22.51
C PRO A 511 -30.70 -1.52 -21.94
N GLY A 512 -29.86 -2.10 -22.82
CA GLY A 512 -28.91 -3.15 -22.45
C GLY A 512 -27.99 -2.80 -21.28
N GLN A 513 -27.11 -3.75 -20.90
CA GLN A 513 -26.19 -3.60 -19.77
C GLN A 513 -25.51 -2.20 -19.74
N PRO A 514 -25.52 -1.50 -18.58
CA PRO A 514 -24.75 -0.26 -18.40
C PRO A 514 -23.33 -0.38 -18.95
N LYS A 515 -22.82 0.68 -19.58
CA LYS A 515 -21.52 0.67 -20.26
C LYS A 515 -20.45 -0.01 -19.36
N PRO A 516 -19.90 -1.18 -19.78
CA PRO A 516 -19.02 -1.99 -18.94
C PRO A 516 -17.80 -1.25 -18.38
N VAL A 517 -17.36 -0.19 -19.05
CA VAL A 517 -16.23 0.66 -18.65
C VAL A 517 -16.50 1.37 -17.31
N TYR A 518 -17.70 1.91 -17.09
CA TYR A 518 -18.05 2.58 -15.82
C TYR A 518 -18.18 1.60 -14.67
N TYR A 519 -18.71 0.42 -14.97
CA TYR A 519 -18.76 -0.66 -14.00
C TYR A 519 -17.34 -1.12 -13.60
N MET A 520 -16.43 -1.26 -14.57
CA MET A 520 -15.01 -1.50 -14.29
C MET A 520 -14.36 -0.37 -13.48
N GLY A 521 -14.69 0.89 -13.76
CA GLY A 521 -14.26 2.05 -12.98
C GLY A 521 -14.68 1.95 -11.52
N PHE A 522 -15.95 1.61 -11.27
CA PHE A 522 -16.49 1.39 -9.93
C PHE A 522 -15.79 0.23 -9.21
N LEU A 523 -15.66 -0.93 -9.86
CA LEU A 523 -14.96 -2.10 -9.31
C LEU A 523 -13.50 -1.78 -8.95
N ASN A 524 -12.81 -1.04 -9.82
CA ASN A 524 -11.45 -0.57 -9.56
C ASN A 524 -11.38 0.41 -8.38
N ALA A 525 -12.40 1.26 -8.18
CA ALA A 525 -12.47 2.17 -7.05
C ALA A 525 -12.67 1.44 -5.72
N VAL A 526 -13.55 0.41 -5.68
CA VAL A 526 -13.72 -0.46 -4.51
C VAL A 526 -12.39 -1.14 -4.17
N LEU A 527 -11.73 -1.71 -5.18
CA LEU A 527 -10.46 -2.41 -4.99
C LEU A 527 -9.29 -1.46 -4.70
N PHE A 528 -9.38 -0.18 -5.09
CA PHE A 528 -8.37 0.83 -4.80
C PHE A 528 -8.15 0.96 -3.30
N ALA A 529 -9.22 1.00 -2.50
CA ALA A 529 -9.12 1.05 -1.03
C ALA A 529 -8.21 -0.05 -0.44
N HIS A 530 -8.22 -1.23 -1.08
CA HIS A 530 -7.52 -2.42 -0.62
C HIS A 530 -6.08 -2.55 -1.16
N ARG A 531 -5.75 -1.84 -2.25
CA ARG A 531 -4.42 -1.85 -2.90
C ARG A 531 -3.68 -0.51 -2.80
N SER A 532 -4.31 0.50 -2.20
CA SER A 532 -3.85 1.89 -2.27
C SER A 532 -2.56 2.12 -1.49
N GLY A 533 -1.66 2.90 -2.10
CA GLY A 533 -0.48 3.44 -1.44
C GLY A 533 -0.77 4.46 -0.34
N PHE A 534 -2.04 4.86 -0.15
CA PHE A 534 -2.45 5.70 0.98
C PHE A 534 -2.36 4.98 2.32
N ARG A 535 -2.18 3.65 2.31
CA ARG A 535 -1.99 2.82 3.52
C ARG A 535 -3.13 3.15 4.48
N VAL A 536 -4.31 2.60 4.21
CA VAL A 536 -5.43 2.61 5.15
C VAL A 536 -5.52 1.24 5.80
N ARG A 537 -5.76 1.17 7.11
CA ARG A 537 -5.81 -0.11 7.82
C ARG A 537 -6.93 -0.99 7.27
N PHE A 538 -6.75 -2.31 7.31
CA PHE A 538 -7.68 -3.23 6.67
C PHE A 538 -9.09 -3.08 7.24
N ILE A 539 -9.22 -2.86 8.56
CA ILE A 539 -10.51 -2.66 9.22
C ILE A 539 -11.24 -1.48 8.58
N TYR A 540 -10.63 -0.30 8.55
CA TYR A 540 -11.30 0.88 8.01
C TYR A 540 -11.61 0.73 6.54
N ALA A 541 -10.66 0.24 5.74
CA ALA A 541 -10.87 0.01 4.31
C ALA A 541 -12.02 -0.97 4.04
N THR A 542 -12.10 -2.05 4.83
CA THR A 542 -13.16 -3.08 4.70
C THR A 542 -14.51 -2.54 5.11
N TYR A 543 -14.63 -1.89 6.27
CA TYR A 543 -15.92 -1.36 6.73
C TYR A 543 -16.44 -0.26 5.81
N THR A 544 -15.59 0.69 5.37
CA THR A 544 -16.06 1.78 4.52
C THR A 544 -16.45 1.31 3.13
N THR A 545 -15.64 0.45 2.50
CA THR A 545 -16.00 -0.10 1.19
C THR A 545 -17.24 -0.98 1.27
N PHE A 546 -17.42 -1.76 2.34
CA PHE A 546 -18.62 -2.57 2.53
C PHE A 546 -19.90 -1.72 2.59
N VAL A 547 -19.90 -0.69 3.44
CA VAL A 547 -21.06 0.19 3.62
C VAL A 547 -21.42 0.91 2.32
N VAL A 548 -20.43 1.45 1.62
CA VAL A 548 -20.65 2.17 0.35
C VAL A 548 -21.09 1.21 -0.76
N ALA A 549 -20.44 0.05 -0.88
CA ALA A 549 -20.80 -0.96 -1.88
C ALA A 549 -22.21 -1.49 -1.66
N LEU A 550 -22.61 -1.74 -0.40
CA LEU A 550 -23.96 -2.16 -0.06
C LEU A 550 -24.99 -1.08 -0.43
N GLY A 551 -24.72 0.18 -0.11
CA GLY A 551 -25.59 1.30 -0.49
C GLY A 551 -25.79 1.40 -2.01
N ILE A 552 -24.71 1.23 -2.79
CA ILE A 552 -24.77 1.24 -4.26
C ILE A 552 -25.49 0.02 -4.82
N ILE A 553 -25.32 -1.17 -4.24
CA ILE A 553 -26.06 -2.37 -4.66
C ILE A 553 -27.56 -2.19 -4.39
N ILE A 554 -27.94 -1.63 -3.24
CA ILE A 554 -29.34 -1.33 -2.92
C ILE A 554 -29.90 -0.33 -3.95
N ALA A 555 -29.19 0.76 -4.23
CA ALA A 555 -29.60 1.72 -5.26
C ALA A 555 -29.70 1.08 -6.66
N ALA A 556 -28.73 0.23 -7.03
CA ALA A 556 -28.75 -0.51 -8.29
C ALA A 556 -29.91 -1.52 -8.37
N SER A 557 -30.35 -2.09 -7.24
CA SER A 557 -31.50 -3.01 -7.22
C SER A 557 -32.82 -2.31 -7.53
N SER A 558 -32.97 -1.03 -7.14
CA SER A 558 -34.13 -0.22 -7.51
C SER A 558 -34.04 0.38 -8.91
N MET A 559 -32.82 0.70 -9.36
CA MET A 559 -32.57 1.46 -10.60
C MET A 559 -32.29 0.58 -11.82
N SER A 560 -31.79 -0.65 -11.63
CA SER A 560 -31.50 -1.61 -12.71
C SER A 560 -31.77 -3.07 -12.27
N PRO A 561 -33.04 -3.46 -12.07
CA PRO A 561 -33.41 -4.78 -11.53
C PRO A 561 -33.01 -5.95 -12.43
N ALA A 562 -32.82 -5.73 -13.73
CA ALA A 562 -32.44 -6.78 -14.68
C ALA A 562 -30.98 -7.23 -14.53
N TYR A 563 -30.09 -6.36 -14.03
CA TYR A 563 -28.64 -6.61 -14.02
C TYR A 563 -28.00 -6.56 -12.62
N TYR A 564 -28.74 -6.16 -11.58
CA TYR A 564 -28.18 -6.01 -10.23
C TYR A 564 -27.55 -7.31 -9.67
N GLN A 565 -28.07 -8.48 -10.02
CA GLN A 565 -27.54 -9.77 -9.51
C GLN A 565 -26.11 -10.03 -9.99
N GLN A 566 -25.83 -9.78 -11.27
CA GLN A 566 -24.48 -9.88 -11.82
C GLN A 566 -23.55 -8.87 -11.14
N TYR A 567 -24.05 -7.65 -10.91
CA TYR A 567 -23.26 -6.61 -10.24
C TYR A 567 -22.96 -6.92 -8.78
N ALA A 568 -23.95 -7.39 -8.04
CA ALA A 568 -23.80 -7.81 -6.65
C ALA A 568 -22.82 -8.99 -6.55
N GLY A 569 -22.87 -9.95 -7.48
CA GLY A 569 -21.95 -11.08 -7.55
C GLY A 569 -20.48 -10.64 -7.71
N TYR A 570 -20.19 -9.83 -8.73
CA TYR A 570 -18.83 -9.33 -8.96
C TYR A 570 -18.31 -8.45 -7.82
N VAL A 571 -19.13 -7.55 -7.29
CA VAL A 571 -18.76 -6.71 -6.13
C VAL A 571 -18.46 -7.58 -4.92
N SER A 572 -19.25 -8.63 -4.67
CA SER A 572 -19.02 -9.56 -3.56
C SER A 572 -17.68 -10.29 -3.69
N VAL A 573 -17.36 -10.79 -4.88
CA VAL A 573 -16.08 -11.47 -5.15
C VAL A 573 -14.90 -10.50 -4.96
N ILE A 574 -14.98 -9.29 -5.53
CA ILE A 574 -13.94 -8.28 -5.41
C ILE A 574 -13.76 -7.82 -3.97
N PHE A 575 -14.86 -7.66 -3.23
CA PHE A 575 -14.82 -7.28 -1.82
C PHE A 575 -14.12 -8.35 -0.97
N LEU A 576 -14.46 -9.63 -1.14
CA LEU A 576 -13.80 -10.73 -0.44
C LEU A 576 -12.31 -10.81 -0.79
N MET A 577 -11.97 -10.72 -2.07
CA MET A 577 -10.58 -10.73 -2.53
C MET A 577 -9.79 -9.50 -2.03
N GLY A 578 -10.39 -8.31 -2.07
CA GLY A 578 -9.81 -7.07 -1.56
C GLY A 578 -9.54 -7.13 -0.06
N MET A 579 -10.50 -7.65 0.71
CA MET A 579 -10.34 -7.89 2.15
C MET A 579 -9.15 -8.83 2.43
N MET A 580 -9.02 -9.92 1.66
CA MET A 580 -7.89 -10.86 1.81
C MET A 580 -6.53 -10.19 1.55
N ILE A 581 -6.45 -9.28 0.57
CA ILE A 581 -5.25 -8.49 0.24
C ILE A 581 -4.90 -7.57 1.40
N SER A 582 -5.83 -6.73 1.87
CA SER A 582 -5.56 -5.77 2.94
C SER A 582 -5.24 -6.46 4.27
N TYR A 583 -5.92 -7.57 4.57
CA TYR A 583 -5.63 -8.38 5.75
C TYR A 583 -4.21 -8.95 5.71
N GLU A 584 -3.76 -9.44 4.55
CA GLU A 584 -2.38 -9.91 4.39
C GLU A 584 -1.37 -8.78 4.57
N GLU A 585 -1.58 -7.64 3.91
CA GLU A 585 -0.65 -6.52 4.01
C GLU A 585 -0.52 -6.02 5.46
N GLU A 586 -1.63 -5.90 6.20
CA GLU A 586 -1.58 -5.52 7.61
C GLU A 586 -0.92 -6.61 8.48
N SER A 587 -1.19 -7.90 8.22
CA SER A 587 -0.52 -9.01 8.93
C SER A 587 0.99 -9.00 8.72
N LEU A 588 1.46 -8.72 7.50
CA LEU A 588 2.88 -8.64 7.16
C LEU A 588 3.56 -7.46 7.85
N ARG A 589 2.92 -6.28 7.88
CA ARG A 589 3.43 -5.10 8.59
C ARG A 589 3.53 -5.31 10.10
N ARG A 590 2.52 -5.95 10.70
CA ARG A 590 2.53 -6.28 12.13
C ARG A 590 3.63 -7.27 12.48
N THR A 591 3.80 -8.29 11.64
CA THR A 591 4.89 -9.26 11.79
C THR A 591 6.25 -8.57 11.68
N PHE A 592 6.41 -7.70 10.68
CA PHE A 592 7.64 -6.93 10.49
C PHE A 592 7.93 -6.01 11.68
N PHE A 593 6.92 -5.35 12.23
CA PHE A 593 7.06 -4.51 13.43
C PHE A 593 7.59 -5.30 14.64
N VAL A 594 6.99 -6.46 14.94
CA VAL A 594 7.42 -7.31 16.06
C VAL A 594 8.85 -7.82 15.85
N LEU A 595 9.13 -8.41 14.69
CA LEU A 595 10.45 -8.95 14.37
C LEU A 595 11.53 -7.86 14.38
N LYS A 596 11.21 -6.68 13.84
CA LYS A 596 12.12 -5.53 13.84
C LYS A 596 12.41 -5.05 15.26
N SER A 597 11.41 -4.96 16.13
CA SER A 597 11.61 -4.55 17.52
C SER A 597 12.52 -5.52 18.26
N ILE A 598 12.30 -6.83 18.11
CA ILE A 598 13.17 -7.87 18.72
C ILE A 598 14.61 -7.75 18.20
N ARG A 599 14.80 -7.68 16.87
CA ARG A 599 16.15 -7.55 16.28
C ARG A 599 16.84 -6.23 16.60
N THR A 600 16.08 -5.16 16.86
CA THR A 600 16.67 -3.89 17.30
C THR A 600 17.24 -4.03 18.70
N LEU A 601 16.53 -4.70 19.62
CA LEU A 601 17.02 -4.95 20.99
C LEU A 601 18.27 -5.83 20.99
N GLU A 602 18.24 -6.93 20.23
CA GLU A 602 19.38 -7.85 20.09
C GLU A 602 20.60 -7.13 19.48
N PHE A 603 20.38 -6.27 18.48
CA PHE A 603 21.45 -5.44 17.94
C PHE A 603 21.98 -4.43 18.95
N GLU A 604 21.15 -3.83 19.79
CA GLU A 604 21.60 -2.91 20.85
C GLU A 604 22.49 -3.61 21.87
N GLU A 605 22.13 -4.83 22.26
CA GLU A 605 22.93 -5.67 23.16
C GLU A 605 24.27 -6.03 22.52
N TRP A 606 24.24 -6.58 21.30
CA TRP A 606 25.43 -6.90 20.52
C TRP A 606 26.32 -5.68 20.33
N PHE A 607 25.75 -4.55 19.92
CA PHE A 607 26.49 -3.31 19.67
C PHE A 607 27.09 -2.77 20.97
N GLY A 608 26.38 -2.91 22.10
CA GLY A 608 26.90 -2.60 23.42
C GLY A 608 28.10 -3.47 23.83
N VAL A 609 28.09 -4.75 23.46
CA VAL A 609 29.24 -5.67 23.65
C VAL A 609 30.39 -5.29 22.74
N VAL A 610 30.14 -5.05 21.44
CA VAL A 610 31.17 -4.64 20.47
C VAL A 610 31.82 -3.32 20.87
N LEU A 611 31.05 -2.34 21.33
CA LEU A 611 31.60 -1.08 21.83
C LEU A 611 32.45 -1.27 23.09
N ARG A 612 32.06 -2.18 24.00
CA ARG A 612 32.88 -2.54 25.16
C ARG A 612 34.19 -3.21 24.74
N ILE A 613 34.14 -4.13 23.78
CA ILE A 613 35.32 -4.80 23.23
C ILE A 613 36.20 -3.79 22.49
N GLN A 614 35.66 -2.93 21.62
CA GLN A 614 36.42 -1.86 20.97
C GLN A 614 37.00 -0.88 21.97
N GLY A 615 36.27 -0.55 23.05
CA GLY A 615 36.75 0.28 24.15
C GLY A 615 37.91 -0.38 24.88
N TRP A 616 37.78 -1.65 25.24
CA TRP A 616 38.82 -2.45 25.88
C TRP A 616 40.04 -2.65 24.97
N VAL A 617 39.83 -2.93 23.68
CA VAL A 617 40.88 -3.06 22.66
C VAL A 617 41.57 -1.71 22.47
N LYS A 618 40.82 -0.61 22.37
CA LYS A 618 41.37 0.75 22.26
C LYS A 618 42.15 1.13 23.50
N GLU A 619 41.67 0.79 24.69
CA GLU A 619 42.35 1.04 25.96
C GLU A 619 43.60 0.16 26.10
N ARG A 620 43.54 -1.10 25.69
CA ARG A 620 44.70 -2.00 25.61
C ARG A 620 45.72 -1.52 24.60
N PHE A 621 45.29 -1.03 23.44
CA PHE A 621 46.17 -0.39 22.46
C PHE A 621 46.69 0.95 22.97
N ARG A 622 45.93 1.71 23.75
CA ARG A 622 46.36 2.99 24.34
C ARG A 622 47.38 2.78 25.46
N LYS A 623 47.19 1.75 26.29
CA LYS A 623 48.18 1.25 27.25
C LYS A 623 49.43 0.74 26.54
N LYS A 624 49.28 -0.10 25.51
CA LYS A 624 50.41 -0.49 24.65
C LYS A 624 51.06 0.72 23.95
N LEU A 625 50.31 1.75 23.55
CA LEU A 625 50.86 2.97 22.94
C LEU A 625 51.57 3.85 23.97
N GLN A 626 51.09 3.86 25.21
CA GLN A 626 51.74 4.55 26.33
C GLN A 626 53.03 3.82 26.72
N ASP A 627 53.02 2.49 26.75
CA ASP A 627 54.19 1.63 26.96
C ASP A 627 55.19 1.70 25.79
N VAL A 628 54.72 1.91 24.56
CA VAL A 628 55.59 2.13 23.39
C VAL A 628 56.10 3.57 23.35
N ARG A 629 55.30 4.57 23.77
CA ARG A 629 55.73 5.97 23.91
C ARG A 629 56.72 6.20 25.03
N SER A 630 56.67 5.41 26.10
CA SER A 630 57.69 5.43 27.15
C SER A 630 58.99 4.76 26.72
N ASN A 631 58.98 3.90 25.68
CA ASN A 631 60.15 3.12 25.27
C ASN A 631 60.79 3.43 23.91
N ARG A 632 60.22 4.24 23.02
CA ARG A 632 61.03 4.84 21.94
C ARG A 632 60.30 5.94 21.19
N SER A 633 60.96 7.09 21.18
CA SER A 633 60.93 8.02 20.07
C SER A 633 61.42 7.33 18.78
N LYS A 634 60.75 7.68 17.68
CA LYS A 634 61.07 7.45 16.25
C LYS A 634 60.50 6.19 15.57
N GLU A 635 59.74 6.52 14.51
CA GLU A 635 59.57 5.82 13.24
C GLU A 635 58.45 4.75 13.14
N PHE A 636 57.29 5.14 12.58
CA PHE A 636 56.87 4.70 11.22
C PHE A 636 55.52 5.33 10.84
N ASP A 637 55.45 5.78 9.59
CA ASP A 637 54.30 6.40 8.94
C ASP A 637 53.79 5.49 7.81
N SER A 638 52.48 5.55 7.53
CA SER A 638 51.73 4.93 6.40
C SER A 638 51.70 3.38 6.34
N THR A 639 50.59 2.67 6.11
CA THR A 639 49.68 2.77 4.96
C THR A 639 48.42 1.95 5.26
N ARG A 640 47.20 2.50 5.12
CA ARG A 640 45.95 1.72 5.17
C ARG A 640 45.12 2.01 3.92
N LYS A 641 45.22 1.13 2.93
CA LYS A 641 44.32 1.12 1.76
C LYS A 641 42.90 0.79 2.25
N ALA A 642 41.96 1.67 1.95
CA ALA A 642 40.54 1.40 2.15
C ALA A 642 40.06 0.49 1.02
N GLU A 643 39.54 -0.69 1.37
CA GLU A 643 38.79 -1.53 0.42
C GLU A 643 37.59 -0.75 -0.12
N PRO A 644 37.28 -0.87 -1.42
CA PRO A 644 36.10 -0.26 -1.99
C PRO A 644 34.87 -0.95 -1.38
N VAL A 645 34.20 -0.23 -0.48
CA VAL A 645 32.91 -0.62 0.07
C VAL A 645 31.95 -0.71 -1.11
N ALA A 646 31.57 -1.94 -1.49
CA ALA A 646 30.53 -2.17 -2.47
C ALA A 646 29.31 -1.30 -2.10
N PRO A 647 28.76 -0.52 -3.04
CA PRO A 647 27.70 0.42 -2.73
C PRO A 647 26.51 -0.33 -2.15
N LEU A 648 26.28 -0.12 -0.85
CA LEU A 648 25.17 -0.69 -0.10
C LEU A 648 23.86 -0.22 -0.74
N ILE A 649 23.19 -1.12 -1.46
CA ILE A 649 21.92 -0.81 -2.11
C ILE A 649 20.87 -0.62 -1.01
N ASN A 650 20.44 0.61 -0.79
CA ASN A 650 19.42 0.93 0.21
C ASN A 650 18.07 0.33 -0.22
N THR A 651 17.54 -0.64 0.52
CA THR A 651 16.27 -1.30 0.19
C THR A 651 15.06 -0.35 0.24
N SER A 652 15.16 0.79 0.95
CA SER A 652 14.13 1.84 0.89
C SER A 652 14.02 2.47 -0.51
N ALA A 653 15.13 2.50 -1.27
CA ALA A 653 15.15 2.98 -2.65
C ALA A 653 14.40 2.05 -3.61
N GLN A 654 14.33 0.74 -3.31
CA GLN A 654 13.60 -0.24 -4.13
C GLN A 654 12.08 0.00 -4.10
N MET A 655 11.50 0.31 -2.93
CA MET A 655 10.08 0.67 -2.82
C MET A 655 9.73 1.96 -3.57
N ALA A 656 10.59 2.98 -3.45
CA ALA A 656 10.43 4.24 -4.17
C ALA A 656 10.56 4.03 -5.69
N TYR A 657 11.49 3.17 -6.11
CA TYR A 657 11.69 2.83 -7.52
C TYR A 657 10.49 2.10 -8.13
N ALA A 658 9.94 1.08 -7.47
CA ALA A 658 8.76 0.38 -7.95
C ALA A 658 7.54 1.32 -8.09
N SER A 659 7.37 2.23 -7.13
CA SER A 659 6.30 3.24 -7.17
C SER A 659 6.52 4.25 -8.31
N LYS A 660 7.78 4.61 -8.58
CA LYS A 660 8.17 5.48 -9.69
C LYS A 660 7.93 4.82 -11.05
N LEU A 661 8.23 3.52 -11.19
CA LEU A 661 7.92 2.76 -12.40
C LEU A 661 6.42 2.66 -12.66
N GLY A 662 5.62 2.40 -11.63
CA GLY A 662 4.15 2.42 -11.74
C GLY A 662 3.64 3.76 -12.26
N MET A 663 4.16 4.87 -11.73
CA MET A 663 3.84 6.22 -12.19
C MET A 663 4.21 6.45 -13.66
N TYR A 664 5.42 6.06 -14.09
CA TYR A 664 5.83 6.19 -15.50
C TYR A 664 4.97 5.36 -16.43
N SER A 665 4.55 4.18 -16.00
CA SER A 665 3.64 3.37 -16.80
C SER A 665 2.28 4.04 -16.97
N GLN A 666 1.78 4.78 -15.97
CA GLN A 666 0.56 5.57 -16.13
C GLN A 666 0.76 6.76 -17.08
N MET A 667 1.94 7.39 -17.08
CA MET A 667 2.25 8.42 -18.08
C MET A 667 2.23 7.87 -19.50
N PHE A 668 2.75 6.65 -19.70
CA PHE A 668 2.69 5.98 -20.99
C PHE A 668 1.24 5.65 -21.41
N ASN A 669 0.40 5.19 -20.48
CA ASN A 669 -1.02 4.96 -20.73
C ASN A 669 -1.75 6.25 -21.14
N ILE A 670 -1.40 7.39 -20.55
CA ILE A 670 -1.95 8.70 -20.94
C ILE A 670 -1.59 9.01 -22.39
N ILE A 671 -0.33 8.82 -22.80
CA ILE A 671 0.11 9.06 -24.18
C ILE A 671 -0.70 8.22 -25.17
N ILE A 672 -0.89 6.93 -24.87
CA ILE A 672 -1.71 6.04 -25.71
C ILE A 672 -3.17 6.52 -25.73
N ALA A 673 -3.75 6.84 -24.58
CA ALA A 673 -5.13 7.30 -24.49
C ALA A 673 -5.36 8.61 -25.26
N VAL A 674 -4.41 9.55 -25.22
CA VAL A 674 -4.45 10.80 -25.99
C VAL A 674 -4.36 10.49 -27.49
N ALA A 675 -3.40 9.66 -27.91
CA ALA A 675 -3.25 9.28 -29.31
C ALA A 675 -4.54 8.66 -29.86
N ASP A 676 -5.19 7.80 -29.07
CA ASP A 676 -6.43 7.12 -29.45
C ASP A 676 -7.63 8.10 -29.52
N VAL A 677 -7.78 9.00 -28.55
CA VAL A 677 -8.80 10.06 -28.59
C VAL A 677 -8.65 10.90 -29.86
N ILE A 678 -7.43 11.30 -30.20
CA ILE A 678 -7.14 12.06 -31.43
C ILE A 678 -7.53 11.23 -32.66
N THR A 679 -7.11 9.97 -32.76
CA THR A 679 -7.46 9.11 -33.90
C THR A 679 -8.93 8.73 -33.96
N SER A 680 -9.67 8.83 -32.85
CA SER A 680 -11.11 8.57 -32.80
C SER A 680 -11.93 9.81 -33.16
N SER A 681 -11.32 11.00 -33.07
CA SER A 681 -11.92 12.29 -33.46
C SER A 681 -11.64 12.71 -34.90
N LEU A 682 -10.57 12.15 -35.48
CA LEU A 682 -10.26 12.18 -36.92
C LEU A 682 -11.07 11.11 -37.63
#